data_AF-A0A8J3MM52-F1
#
_entry.id   AF-A0A8J3MM52-F1
#
_cell.length_a   1.000
_cell.length_b   1.000
_cell.length_c   1.000
_cell.angle_alpha   90.00
_cell.angle_beta   90.00
_cell.angle_gamma   90.00
#
_symmetry.space_group_name_H-M   'P 1'
#
loop_
_entity.id
_entity.type
_entity.pdbx_description
1 polymer ?
#
loop_
_entity_poly.entity_id
_entity_poly.type
_entity_poly.pdbx_seq_one_letter_code
_entity_poly.pdbx_strand_id
1 'polypeptide(L)'
;MRLRLVLAVAAMLAGLVLAVTPSPVNNAPAAADEAGSAVTVNGTGAYADLAVTVDITEALVNQTVHLTWTGGRPTAPDYGRFDTDFLQIMQCWGDEETPQREKCQFGGLFTDTRGGSFANSRQVDYGSTLVDPNEVYATPGRYVPFRPATGAPDVIGSRNEYFDANTTNEIPYARIRPDGTGEAFFEVQTVTEAPGLGCGEVPEGAVAPRACWLVVVPRGAAEVDATPAAGQPDHRLVSSPLSASNFTHALAVRLTFQPVGTACTIGVNERRMVGHEPLREAVNRWQRSLCTPTTVYGFSQVSDDTARRQVVSADPGMVFTGRAADPDTVDPARPLVYAPVAVSGVVIAFNVERSANPVGDPQQRLRDGERMTDVKLTARLVAKLLTQSYRFGAFFAEQELAGNPSDMTEDEEFLTLNPEFRQDSFLTALPDALMPLIPTDAAGVLWAWVNGDAQARAFLDGTPDEHGMIVNPHYKELVLPRSDFPKQDPFCDAGQPGTPCTQDAHPYTTDFHDGARAASRGDTLTRFYDTTSDPVAWKKVPPQLGGLRAVLTVTDSASAARYGLPVAKLRNAAGQFVAPTAQSLLAGVAAMVPTAVPNVVSPNPNTTDAAAYPLTIVSFAATAPKALAKAAGRDYATFLRYAAGDGQVPGVGAGQLPEGYAPLPEQLRAATRTVATRVEQEAGTGVVVSPSPTRRSPSPTHTSSGSGSGSGSGSGSGSGSGQSVAPVPSPTPTDVGLAPMSATPAQPTSPTGRYALAALLILGGLAGAIGPILSRRPKTRPIEGGGS
;
A
#
# COMPACT_ATOMS: atom_id res chain seq x y z
N MET A 1 39.54 42.39 65.23
CA MET A 1 39.79 41.69 66.51
C MET A 1 38.89 40.47 66.56
N ARG A 2 39.51 39.31 66.32
CA ARG A 2 39.15 37.94 66.74
C ARG A 2 37.71 37.43 66.54
N LEU A 3 37.68 36.24 65.94
CA LEU A 3 36.73 35.14 66.15
C LEU A 3 35.59 34.98 65.14
N ARG A 4 35.95 34.77 63.87
CA ARG A 4 35.19 33.89 62.94
C ARG A 4 36.18 33.19 62.00
N LEU A 5 36.87 32.20 62.52
CA LEU A 5 37.84 31.38 61.79
C LEU A 5 37.84 29.94 62.31
N VAL A 6 36.70 29.24 62.21
CA VAL A 6 36.61 27.77 62.06
C VAL A 6 35.24 27.43 61.47
N LEU A 7 35.12 27.46 60.14
CA LEU A 7 34.17 26.71 59.29
C LEU A 7 34.34 27.19 57.84
N ALA A 8 35.59 27.08 57.37
CA ALA A 8 35.99 27.37 56.01
C ALA A 8 36.59 26.09 55.42
N VAL A 9 35.73 25.10 55.09
CA VAL A 9 36.05 23.96 54.19
C VAL A 9 34.81 23.43 53.42
N ALA A 10 33.55 23.72 53.78
CA ALA A 10 32.39 23.08 53.15
C ALA A 10 31.57 23.94 52.14
N ALA A 11 32.10 25.04 51.60
CA ALA A 11 31.29 26.00 50.81
C ALA A 11 32.00 26.62 49.59
N MET A 12 32.79 25.84 48.84
CA MET A 12 33.28 26.23 47.50
C MET A 12 33.39 25.02 46.57
N LEU A 13 32.24 24.47 46.16
CA LEU A 13 32.10 23.56 45.00
C LEU A 13 30.60 23.38 44.68
N ALA A 14 29.93 24.46 44.27
CA ALA A 14 28.58 24.41 43.73
C ALA A 14 28.36 25.66 42.86
N GLY A 15 28.81 25.62 41.61
CA GLY A 15 28.70 26.77 40.73
C GLY A 15 29.29 26.54 39.34
N LEU A 16 28.83 25.51 38.63
CA LEU A 16 28.54 25.52 37.18
C LEU A 16 28.11 24.11 36.74
N VAL A 17 26.81 23.79 36.87
CA VAL A 17 26.17 22.74 36.08
C VAL A 17 24.83 23.31 35.64
N LEU A 18 24.84 24.08 34.55
CA LEU A 18 23.67 24.24 33.72
C LEU A 18 23.46 22.89 33.03
N ALA A 19 22.64 22.06 33.66
CA ALA A 19 22.12 20.85 33.03
C ALA A 19 21.29 21.29 31.83
N VAL A 20 21.87 21.17 30.64
CA VAL A 20 21.11 21.05 29.40
C VAL A 20 20.41 19.70 29.50
N THR A 21 19.18 19.70 29.99
CA THR A 21 18.29 18.55 29.86
C THR A 21 17.94 18.43 28.39
N PRO A 22 18.27 17.32 27.69
CA PRO A 22 17.69 17.07 26.39
C PRO A 22 16.20 16.82 26.60
N SER A 23 15.37 17.78 26.17
CA SER A 23 13.94 17.52 25.99
C SER A 23 13.80 16.32 25.04
N PRO A 24 12.86 15.40 25.28
CA PRO A 24 12.52 14.40 24.28
C PRO A 24 12.08 15.15 23.01
N VAL A 25 12.82 14.97 21.93
CA VAL A 25 12.42 15.40 20.60
C VAL A 25 11.25 14.50 20.22
N ASN A 26 10.04 14.91 20.59
CA ASN A 26 8.85 14.39 19.96
C ASN A 26 8.97 14.76 18.48
N ASN A 27 9.12 13.74 17.63
CA ASN A 27 8.84 13.84 16.20
C ASN A 27 7.33 14.01 16.00
N ALA A 28 6.76 15.09 16.53
CA ALA A 28 5.61 15.70 15.88
C ALA A 28 6.12 16.24 14.54
N PRO A 29 5.36 16.07 13.43
CA PRO A 29 5.72 16.75 12.19
C PRO A 29 5.94 18.22 12.52
N ALA A 30 7.10 18.74 12.13
CA ALA A 30 7.38 20.17 12.24
C ALA A 30 6.19 20.89 11.60
N ALA A 31 5.51 21.73 12.38
CA ALA A 31 4.40 22.53 11.91
C ALA A 31 4.86 23.35 10.70
N ALA A 32 4.57 22.82 9.51
CA ALA A 32 4.62 23.54 8.26
C ALA A 32 3.30 24.31 8.19
N ASP A 33 3.40 25.63 8.37
CA ASP A 33 2.43 26.70 8.12
C ASP A 33 0.92 26.40 8.26
N GLU A 34 0.28 27.21 9.11
CA GLU A 34 -1.17 27.45 9.17
C GLU A 34 -1.73 27.98 7.83
N ALA A 35 -1.80 27.10 6.84
CA ALA A 35 -2.63 27.15 5.64
C ALA A 35 -3.23 25.75 5.39
N GLY A 36 -3.53 25.02 6.47
CA GLY A 36 -4.05 23.65 6.43
C GLY A 36 -5.58 23.61 6.28
N SER A 37 -6.09 22.51 5.72
CA SER A 37 -7.52 22.21 5.64
C SER A 37 -8.04 21.49 6.89
N ALA A 38 -7.41 21.73 8.04
CA ALA A 38 -7.79 21.08 9.28
C ALA A 38 -9.17 21.55 9.75
N VAL A 39 -10.00 20.61 10.22
CA VAL A 39 -11.35 20.90 10.69
C VAL A 39 -11.57 20.27 12.06
N THR A 40 -12.03 21.08 13.02
CA THR A 40 -12.47 20.62 14.34
C THR A 40 -13.99 20.70 14.44
N VAL A 41 -14.60 19.59 14.87
CA VAL A 41 -16.03 19.49 15.16
C VAL A 41 -16.25 19.13 16.62
N ASN A 42 -17.32 19.67 17.22
CA ASN A 42 -17.66 19.46 18.63
C ASN A 42 -18.90 18.59 18.74
N GLY A 43 -18.94 17.75 19.77
CA GLY A 43 -20.08 16.92 20.09
C GLY A 43 -21.25 17.75 20.64
N THR A 44 -22.39 17.09 20.83
CA THR A 44 -23.62 17.71 21.33
C THR A 44 -24.20 16.91 22.48
N GLY A 45 -25.08 17.54 23.27
CA GLY A 45 -25.76 16.87 24.38
C GLY A 45 -24.78 16.27 25.39
N ALA A 46 -24.85 14.95 25.61
CA ALA A 46 -23.98 14.23 26.52
C ALA A 46 -22.49 14.20 26.09
N TYR A 47 -22.20 14.60 24.85
CA TYR A 47 -20.86 14.63 24.25
C TYR A 47 -20.35 16.06 24.01
N ALA A 48 -20.96 17.08 24.63
CA ALA A 48 -20.60 18.49 24.38
C ALA A 48 -19.14 18.83 24.66
N ASP A 49 -18.47 18.07 25.52
CA ASP A 49 -17.05 18.25 25.85
C ASP A 49 -16.10 17.61 24.80
N LEU A 50 -16.60 16.71 23.95
CA LEU A 50 -15.80 16.03 22.94
C LEU A 50 -15.54 16.95 21.74
N ALA A 51 -14.28 17.18 21.41
CA ALA A 51 -13.84 17.84 20.19
C ALA A 51 -12.98 16.88 19.36
N VAL A 52 -13.30 16.74 18.07
CA VAL A 52 -12.55 15.89 17.12
C VAL A 52 -11.97 16.78 16.03
N THR A 53 -10.68 16.65 15.76
CA THR A 53 -9.95 17.37 14.71
C THR A 53 -9.45 16.40 13.65
N VAL A 54 -9.69 16.72 12.38
CA VAL A 54 -9.10 16.06 11.21
C VAL A 54 -8.05 17.02 10.63
N ASP A 55 -6.84 16.54 10.42
CA ASP A 55 -5.70 17.36 9.98
C ASP A 55 -5.81 17.88 8.53
N ILE A 56 -6.36 17.06 7.62
CA ILE A 56 -6.50 17.36 6.20
C ILE A 56 -7.90 16.94 5.73
N THR A 57 -8.64 17.87 5.12
CA THR A 57 -10.02 17.60 4.62
C THR A 57 -10.23 17.96 3.15
N GLU A 58 -9.23 18.59 2.51
CA GLU A 58 -9.32 19.05 1.12
C GLU A 58 -8.23 18.44 0.23
N ALA A 59 -8.50 18.45 -1.08
CA ALA A 59 -7.61 17.92 -2.11
C ALA A 59 -7.14 16.48 -1.83
N LEU A 60 -8.01 15.69 -1.20
CA LEU A 60 -7.73 14.32 -0.79
C LEU A 60 -7.59 13.40 -2.00
N VAL A 61 -6.71 12.43 -1.88
CA VAL A 61 -6.67 11.22 -2.72
C VAL A 61 -6.92 10.01 -1.81
N ASN A 62 -6.71 8.78 -2.28
CA ASN A 62 -6.67 7.66 -1.35
C ASN A 62 -5.44 7.76 -0.45
N GLN A 63 -5.61 8.11 0.80
CA GLN A 63 -4.52 8.40 1.74
C GLN A 63 -5.03 8.28 3.17
N THR A 64 -4.13 8.33 4.13
CA THR A 64 -4.49 8.38 5.55
C THR A 64 -4.63 9.84 5.99
N VAL A 65 -5.68 10.15 6.74
CA VAL A 65 -5.83 11.42 7.49
C VAL A 65 -5.66 11.14 8.98
N HIS A 66 -5.06 12.07 9.71
CA HIS A 66 -4.85 11.96 11.16
C HIS A 66 -6.01 12.62 11.90
N LEU A 67 -6.61 11.85 12.80
CA LEU A 67 -7.66 12.30 13.69
C LEU A 67 -7.09 12.41 15.08
N THR A 68 -7.41 13.51 15.76
CA THR A 68 -7.16 13.67 17.19
C THR A 68 -8.44 14.11 17.88
N TRP A 69 -8.59 13.78 19.15
CA TRP A 69 -9.71 14.27 19.95
C TRP A 69 -9.30 14.60 21.38
N THR A 70 -10.12 15.44 22.01
CA THR A 70 -9.98 15.88 23.40
C THR A 70 -11.35 15.95 24.08
N GLY A 71 -11.37 15.92 25.41
CA GLY A 71 -12.59 16.08 26.21
C GLY A 71 -13.56 14.89 26.16
N GLY A 72 -13.13 13.76 25.60
CA GLY A 72 -13.87 12.51 25.66
C GLY A 72 -13.85 11.90 27.07
N ARG A 73 -14.85 11.08 27.38
CA ARG A 73 -14.81 10.22 28.57
C ARG A 73 -13.90 9.02 28.31
N PRO A 74 -13.06 8.59 29.26
CA PRO A 74 -12.17 7.46 29.05
C PRO A 74 -12.93 6.18 28.70
N THR A 75 -12.44 5.43 27.71
CA THR A 75 -13.01 4.15 27.34
C THR A 75 -12.89 3.16 28.49
N ALA A 76 -13.98 2.45 28.78
CA ALA A 76 -13.98 1.38 29.76
C ALA A 76 -14.24 0.02 29.08
N PRO A 77 -13.60 -1.07 29.56
CA PRO A 77 -12.49 -1.08 30.51
C PRO A 77 -11.21 -0.46 29.91
N ASP A 78 -10.21 -0.28 30.75
CA ASP A 78 -8.92 0.35 30.42
C ASP A 78 -8.14 -0.39 29.32
N TYR A 79 -8.46 -1.66 29.03
CA TYR A 79 -7.78 -2.46 28.01
C TYR A 79 -8.68 -3.53 27.36
N GLY A 80 -8.33 -3.96 26.14
CA GLY A 80 -8.83 -5.16 25.46
C GLY A 80 -10.29 -5.16 24.99
N ARG A 81 -11.20 -4.48 25.70
CA ARG A 81 -12.62 -4.32 25.36
C ARG A 81 -12.99 -2.83 25.26
N PHE A 82 -14.18 -2.59 24.71
CA PHE A 82 -14.80 -1.30 24.46
C PHE A 82 -16.25 -1.34 24.94
N ASP A 83 -16.45 -1.44 26.25
CA ASP A 83 -17.77 -1.62 26.84
C ASP A 83 -18.58 -0.30 26.82
N THR A 84 -17.93 0.82 27.10
CA THR A 84 -18.49 2.19 27.03
C THR A 84 -17.43 3.22 26.61
N ASP A 85 -17.90 4.41 26.22
CA ASP A 85 -17.08 5.62 26.05
C ASP A 85 -15.96 5.46 25.00
N PHE A 86 -16.34 5.11 23.76
CA PHE A 86 -15.43 4.94 22.62
C PHE A 86 -15.98 5.60 21.36
N LEU A 87 -15.15 5.75 20.34
CA LEU A 87 -15.54 6.35 19.06
C LEU A 87 -15.61 5.28 17.96
N GLN A 88 -16.58 5.43 17.06
CA GLN A 88 -16.69 4.62 15.84
C GLN A 88 -16.63 5.54 14.64
N ILE A 89 -15.74 5.23 13.69
CA ILE A 89 -15.37 6.16 12.62
C ILE A 89 -15.60 5.47 11.28
N MET A 90 -16.25 6.17 10.36
CA MET A 90 -16.63 5.64 9.07
C MET A 90 -16.64 6.72 7.99
N GLN A 91 -16.57 6.29 6.73
CA GLN A 91 -16.74 7.19 5.59
C GLN A 91 -18.15 7.02 5.02
N CYS A 92 -18.81 8.15 4.74
CA CYS A 92 -20.11 8.18 4.09
C CYS A 92 -20.03 9.03 2.84
N TRP A 93 -20.79 8.68 1.80
CA TRP A 93 -20.86 9.52 0.61
C TRP A 93 -22.08 10.44 0.65
N GLY A 94 -21.99 11.57 -0.04
CA GLY A 94 -23.12 12.49 -0.18
C GLY A 94 -22.69 13.94 -0.28
N ASP A 95 -23.37 14.69 -1.14
CA ASP A 95 -23.19 16.14 -1.30
C ASP A 95 -24.19 16.95 -0.46
N GLU A 96 -25.08 16.27 0.27
CA GLU A 96 -26.03 16.89 1.20
C GLU A 96 -25.32 17.63 2.36
N GLU A 97 -26.02 18.55 3.03
CA GLU A 97 -25.46 19.32 4.17
C GLU A 97 -25.08 18.45 5.38
N THR A 98 -25.72 17.28 5.53
CA THR A 98 -25.49 16.34 6.62
C THR A 98 -25.37 14.91 6.09
N PRO A 99 -24.51 14.06 6.67
CA PRO A 99 -24.39 12.66 6.24
C PRO A 99 -25.67 11.86 6.55
N GLN A 100 -25.92 10.84 5.74
CA GLN A 100 -27.00 9.87 5.95
C GLN A 100 -26.40 8.51 6.32
N ARG A 101 -26.88 7.88 7.39
CA ARG A 101 -26.40 6.58 7.87
C ARG A 101 -26.51 5.46 6.82
N GLU A 102 -27.46 5.57 5.90
CA GLU A 102 -27.66 4.65 4.78
C GLU A 102 -26.52 4.72 3.77
N LYS A 103 -25.79 5.84 3.70
CA LYS A 103 -24.68 6.07 2.77
C LYS A 103 -23.30 5.81 3.39
N CYS A 104 -23.27 5.38 4.65
CA CYS A 104 -22.04 5.11 5.37
C CYS A 104 -21.53 3.69 5.12
N GLN A 105 -20.26 3.58 4.75
CA GLN A 105 -19.53 2.32 4.70
C GLN A 105 -19.19 1.90 6.14
N PHE A 106 -20.04 1.05 6.70
CA PHE A 106 -19.88 0.49 8.06
C PHE A 106 -20.53 -0.89 8.15
N GLY A 107 -19.99 -1.79 8.97
CA GLY A 107 -20.40 -3.17 9.20
C GLY A 107 -19.62 -4.22 8.40
N GLY A 108 -18.48 -3.87 7.81
CA GLY A 108 -17.60 -4.82 7.11
C GLY A 108 -16.84 -5.74 8.08
N LEU A 109 -16.59 -5.26 9.29
CA LEU A 109 -15.89 -5.94 10.39
C LEU A 109 -16.83 -6.55 11.42
N PHE A 110 -18.07 -6.91 11.05
CA PHE A 110 -19.14 -7.36 11.98
C PHE A 110 -18.80 -8.55 12.89
N THR A 111 -17.71 -9.28 12.62
CA THR A 111 -17.19 -10.35 13.50
C THR A 111 -16.38 -9.82 14.70
N ASP A 112 -15.94 -8.55 14.67
CA ASP A 112 -15.29 -7.89 15.80
C ASP A 112 -16.33 -7.40 16.83
N THR A 113 -16.49 -8.18 17.89
CA THR A 113 -17.48 -7.96 18.97
C THR A 113 -16.85 -7.36 20.24
N ARG A 114 -15.68 -6.72 20.11
CA ARG A 114 -14.98 -6.07 21.24
C ARG A 114 -15.71 -4.89 21.87
N GLY A 115 -16.79 -4.39 21.28
CA GLY A 115 -17.71 -3.45 21.93
C GLY A 115 -19.18 -3.83 21.92
N GLY A 116 -19.50 -5.13 21.75
CA GLY A 116 -20.88 -5.64 21.80
C GLY A 116 -21.29 -6.44 20.58
N SER A 117 -22.43 -7.14 20.68
CA SER A 117 -22.90 -8.09 19.66
C SER A 117 -23.29 -7.45 18.32
N PHE A 118 -23.86 -6.23 18.33
CA PHE A 118 -24.27 -5.52 17.11
C PHE A 118 -23.55 -4.17 16.93
N ALA A 119 -22.62 -3.83 17.84
CA ALA A 119 -21.90 -2.56 17.85
C ALA A 119 -21.04 -2.33 16.61
N ASN A 120 -20.62 -3.40 15.93
CA ASN A 120 -19.91 -3.31 14.66
C ASN A 120 -20.71 -3.84 13.47
N SER A 121 -22.04 -3.71 13.53
CA SER A 121 -22.93 -4.21 12.48
C SER A 121 -23.84 -3.11 11.96
N ARG A 122 -24.50 -3.37 10.84
CA ARG A 122 -25.61 -2.53 10.36
C ARG A 122 -26.96 -2.92 10.97
N GLN A 123 -27.00 -3.91 11.85
CA GLN A 123 -28.25 -4.41 12.43
C GLN A 123 -28.80 -3.40 13.45
N VAL A 124 -30.09 -3.10 13.34
CA VAL A 124 -30.81 -2.15 14.22
C VAL A 124 -32.01 -2.77 14.94
N ASP A 125 -32.14 -4.09 14.82
CA ASP A 125 -33.08 -4.90 15.60
C ASP A 125 -32.31 -5.69 16.65
N TYR A 126 -32.57 -5.42 17.93
CA TYR A 126 -31.90 -6.02 19.08
C TYR A 126 -32.81 -6.94 19.89
N GLY A 127 -33.94 -7.36 19.29
CA GLY A 127 -34.96 -8.14 19.97
C GLY A 127 -35.90 -7.28 20.81
N SER A 128 -36.72 -7.92 21.64
CA SER A 128 -37.78 -7.23 22.40
C SER A 128 -37.29 -6.49 23.65
N THR A 129 -36.03 -6.70 24.05
CA THR A 129 -35.47 -6.18 25.31
C THR A 129 -34.72 -4.86 25.14
N LEU A 130 -34.32 -4.52 23.92
CA LEU A 130 -33.64 -3.27 23.59
C LEU A 130 -34.26 -2.71 22.30
N VAL A 131 -35.00 -1.62 22.41
CA VAL A 131 -35.73 -1.01 21.29
C VAL A 131 -35.34 0.45 21.18
N ASP A 132 -34.76 0.85 20.06
CA ASP A 132 -34.51 2.26 19.76
C ASP A 132 -35.86 2.96 19.49
N PRO A 133 -36.31 3.90 20.35
CA PRO A 133 -37.60 4.57 20.18
C PRO A 133 -37.65 5.48 18.95
N ASN A 134 -36.48 5.88 18.41
CA ASN A 134 -36.37 6.74 17.24
C ASN A 134 -36.15 5.96 15.94
N GLU A 135 -36.07 4.63 16.01
CA GLU A 135 -35.78 3.81 14.84
C GLU A 135 -36.98 3.70 13.91
N VAL A 136 -36.76 4.08 12.65
CA VAL A 136 -37.77 4.07 11.58
C VAL A 136 -37.81 2.72 10.85
N TYR A 137 -36.75 1.92 10.98
CA TYR A 137 -36.68 0.56 10.44
C TYR A 137 -37.35 -0.46 11.37
N ALA A 138 -38.68 -0.37 11.58
CA ALA A 138 -39.43 -1.27 12.47
C ALA A 138 -39.89 -2.59 11.80
N THR A 139 -39.81 -3.74 12.52
CA THR A 139 -40.21 -5.18 12.26
C THR A 139 -39.05 -6.15 11.95
N PRO A 140 -39.09 -7.45 12.29
CA PRO A 140 -37.89 -8.29 12.57
C PRO A 140 -36.84 -8.42 11.46
N GLY A 141 -35.55 -8.47 11.83
CA GLY A 141 -34.41 -8.76 10.95
C GLY A 141 -33.83 -7.55 10.22
N ARG A 142 -33.93 -6.35 10.81
CA ARG A 142 -33.65 -5.08 10.14
C ARG A 142 -32.18 -4.67 10.21
N TYR A 143 -31.69 -4.25 9.06
CA TYR A 143 -30.41 -3.60 8.88
C TYR A 143 -30.66 -2.21 8.31
N VAL A 144 -29.83 -1.24 8.68
CA VAL A 144 -29.75 0.02 7.92
C VAL A 144 -29.25 -0.35 6.52
N PRO A 145 -30.03 -0.12 5.45
CA PRO A 145 -29.59 -0.44 4.10
C PRO A 145 -28.32 0.34 3.77
N PHE A 146 -27.41 -0.24 3.00
CA PHE A 146 -26.35 0.53 2.36
C PHE A 146 -26.82 0.97 0.98
N ARG A 147 -26.92 2.28 0.76
CA ARG A 147 -27.24 2.87 -0.53
C ARG A 147 -25.95 3.23 -1.24
N PRO A 148 -25.56 2.54 -2.32
CA PRO A 148 -24.32 2.83 -3.01
C PRO A 148 -24.42 4.09 -3.88
N ALA A 149 -23.29 4.78 -4.03
CA ALA A 149 -23.08 5.94 -4.90
C ALA A 149 -23.36 5.68 -6.38
N THR A 150 -23.31 4.41 -6.81
CA THR A 150 -23.49 3.94 -8.18
C THR A 150 -24.93 4.02 -8.68
N GLY A 151 -25.90 4.26 -7.80
CA GLY A 151 -27.34 4.20 -8.11
C GLY A 151 -27.92 2.78 -8.21
N ALA A 152 -27.12 1.76 -7.88
CA ALA A 152 -27.61 0.38 -7.75
C ALA A 152 -28.56 0.24 -6.53
N PRO A 153 -29.37 -0.84 -6.47
CA PRO A 153 -30.29 -1.07 -5.36
C PRO A 153 -29.61 -1.09 -3.98
N ASP A 154 -30.35 -0.65 -2.96
CA ASP A 154 -29.92 -0.69 -1.57
C ASP A 154 -29.57 -2.13 -1.14
N VAL A 155 -28.42 -2.31 -0.48
CA VAL A 155 -27.96 -3.60 0.04
C VAL A 155 -28.38 -3.76 1.49
N ILE A 156 -29.10 -4.84 1.80
CA ILE A 156 -29.65 -5.11 3.15
C ILE A 156 -29.06 -6.41 3.68
N GLY A 157 -28.48 -6.36 4.87
CA GLY A 157 -27.95 -7.53 5.58
C GLY A 157 -26.63 -7.25 6.29
N SER A 158 -26.04 -8.29 6.87
CA SER A 158 -24.73 -8.25 7.51
C SER A 158 -23.56 -8.31 6.52
N ARG A 159 -23.82 -8.70 5.27
CA ARG A 159 -22.83 -8.74 4.19
C ARG A 159 -23.14 -7.64 3.19
N ASN A 160 -22.08 -7.11 2.59
CA ASN A 160 -22.17 -6.09 1.57
C ASN A 160 -21.28 -6.48 0.39
N GLU A 161 -21.74 -6.23 -0.83
CA GLU A 161 -20.96 -6.49 -2.05
C GLU A 161 -19.99 -5.36 -2.40
N TYR A 162 -20.20 -4.17 -1.83
CA TYR A 162 -19.35 -2.99 -2.01
C TYR A 162 -18.18 -2.94 -1.02
N PHE A 163 -18.32 -3.57 0.14
CA PHE A 163 -17.26 -3.61 1.15
C PHE A 163 -17.34 -4.85 2.05
N ASP A 164 -16.20 -5.30 2.53
CA ASP A 164 -16.05 -6.34 3.53
C ASP A 164 -14.88 -6.01 4.48
N ALA A 165 -14.50 -6.94 5.36
CA ALA A 165 -13.37 -6.78 6.27
C ALA A 165 -12.04 -6.44 5.57
N ASN A 166 -11.87 -6.83 4.29
CA ASN A 166 -10.67 -6.59 3.51
C ASN A 166 -10.70 -5.28 2.71
N THR A 167 -11.85 -4.62 2.56
CA THR A 167 -11.98 -3.41 1.73
C THR A 167 -12.53 -2.20 2.47
N THR A 168 -13.24 -2.41 3.58
CA THR A 168 -13.73 -1.31 4.44
C THR A 168 -12.56 -0.48 5.01
N ASN A 169 -12.85 0.79 5.26
CA ASN A 169 -11.98 1.74 5.98
C ASN A 169 -12.50 2.09 7.37
N GLU A 170 -13.58 1.46 7.82
CA GLU A 170 -14.15 1.75 9.14
C GLU A 170 -13.15 1.48 10.27
N ILE A 171 -13.21 2.33 11.31
CA ILE A 171 -12.56 2.08 12.59
C ILE A 171 -13.67 1.80 13.59
N PRO A 172 -13.94 0.52 13.90
CA PRO A 172 -15.10 0.14 14.69
C PRO A 172 -14.98 0.52 16.16
N TYR A 173 -13.74 0.63 16.66
CA TYR A 173 -13.43 0.92 18.05
C TYR A 173 -12.15 1.78 18.13
N ALA A 174 -12.32 3.06 18.44
CA ALA A 174 -11.24 3.99 18.75
C ALA A 174 -11.27 4.36 20.23
N ARG A 175 -10.14 4.15 20.92
CA ARG A 175 -10.01 4.29 22.38
C ARG A 175 -9.81 5.75 22.79
N ILE A 176 -10.58 6.20 23.76
CA ILE A 176 -10.36 7.46 24.47
C ILE A 176 -9.49 7.18 25.70
N ARG A 177 -8.35 7.87 25.77
CA ARG A 177 -7.36 7.74 26.85
C ARG A 177 -7.89 8.29 28.18
N PRO A 178 -7.25 7.95 29.32
CA PRO A 178 -7.67 8.43 30.65
C PRO A 178 -7.73 9.95 30.81
N ASP A 179 -6.94 10.69 30.04
CA ASP A 179 -6.92 12.15 30.02
C ASP A 179 -7.99 12.77 29.09
N GLY A 180 -8.84 11.92 28.50
CA GLY A 180 -9.89 12.32 27.56
C GLY A 180 -9.41 12.60 26.14
N THR A 181 -8.15 12.29 25.84
CA THR A 181 -7.56 12.45 24.50
C THR A 181 -7.55 11.15 23.70
N GLY A 182 -7.17 11.22 22.43
CA GLY A 182 -6.86 10.05 21.63
C GLY A 182 -6.62 10.41 20.18
N GLU A 183 -6.27 9.41 19.39
CA GLU A 183 -5.99 9.59 17.97
C GLU A 183 -6.34 8.36 17.14
N ALA A 184 -6.55 8.58 15.84
CA ALA A 184 -6.75 7.51 14.87
C ALA A 184 -6.15 7.90 13.51
N PHE A 185 -5.78 6.89 12.73
CA PHE A 185 -5.26 7.03 11.38
C PHE A 185 -6.28 6.41 10.43
N PHE A 186 -7.00 7.26 9.70
CA PHE A 186 -8.16 6.86 8.90
C PHE A 186 -7.83 6.90 7.41
N GLU A 187 -7.89 5.76 6.73
CA GLU A 187 -7.75 5.70 5.27
C GLU A 187 -9.00 6.28 4.61
N VAL A 188 -8.90 7.45 3.98
CA VAL A 188 -9.96 7.94 3.11
C VAL A 188 -9.90 7.23 1.75
N GLN A 189 -11.03 6.75 1.28
CA GLN A 189 -11.13 5.97 0.05
C GLN A 189 -11.79 6.78 -1.07
N THR A 190 -11.29 6.66 -2.30
CA THR A 190 -11.92 7.25 -3.48
C THR A 190 -12.86 6.25 -4.14
N VAL A 191 -13.50 6.65 -5.25
CA VAL A 191 -14.27 5.74 -6.11
C VAL A 191 -13.44 4.54 -6.60
N THR A 192 -12.10 4.66 -6.66
CA THR A 192 -11.20 3.57 -7.10
C THR A 192 -11.16 2.43 -6.09
N GLU A 193 -11.00 2.75 -4.80
CA GLU A 193 -10.89 1.75 -3.73
C GLU A 193 -12.26 1.34 -3.18
N ALA A 194 -13.23 2.26 -3.18
CA ALA A 194 -14.59 2.05 -2.71
C ALA A 194 -15.61 2.60 -3.72
N PRO A 195 -15.95 1.83 -4.77
CA PRO A 195 -16.94 2.23 -5.77
C PRO A 195 -18.31 2.54 -5.17
N GLY A 196 -18.66 1.89 -4.05
CA GLY A 196 -19.90 2.13 -3.32
C GLY A 196 -20.00 3.53 -2.68
N LEU A 197 -18.87 4.22 -2.49
CA LEU A 197 -18.82 5.58 -1.96
C LEU A 197 -18.73 6.64 -3.08
N GLY A 198 -18.07 6.34 -4.19
CA GLY A 198 -17.98 7.28 -5.32
C GLY A 198 -17.22 8.58 -5.02
N CYS A 199 -16.44 8.65 -3.94
CA CYS A 199 -15.73 9.87 -3.54
C CYS A 199 -14.69 10.27 -4.59
N GLY A 200 -14.63 11.55 -4.95
CA GLY A 200 -13.70 12.03 -5.98
C GLY A 200 -14.12 11.75 -7.43
N GLU A 201 -15.16 10.94 -7.66
CA GLU A 201 -15.77 10.80 -8.99
C GLU A 201 -16.32 12.15 -9.46
N VAL A 202 -16.21 12.47 -10.75
CA VAL A 202 -16.88 13.62 -11.36
C VAL A 202 -18.08 13.11 -12.14
N PRO A 203 -19.31 13.17 -11.59
CA PRO A 203 -20.50 12.69 -12.29
C PRO A 203 -20.74 13.44 -13.60
N GLU A 204 -21.43 12.79 -14.54
CA GLU A 204 -21.78 13.43 -15.81
C GLU A 204 -22.56 14.74 -15.59
N GLY A 205 -22.09 15.83 -16.21
CA GLY A 205 -22.68 17.16 -16.05
C GLY A 205 -22.26 17.91 -14.78
N ALA A 206 -21.49 17.29 -13.87
CA ALA A 206 -20.91 17.97 -12.72
C ALA A 206 -19.61 18.71 -13.09
N VAL A 207 -19.36 19.81 -12.39
CA VAL A 207 -18.13 20.62 -12.54
C VAL A 207 -17.11 20.30 -11.44
N ALA A 208 -17.55 19.66 -10.36
CA ALA A 208 -16.75 19.34 -9.19
C ALA A 208 -16.83 17.84 -8.88
N PRO A 209 -15.76 17.26 -8.31
CA PRO A 209 -15.78 15.90 -7.81
C PRO A 209 -16.73 15.76 -6.61
N ARG A 210 -17.35 14.59 -6.49
CA ARG A 210 -18.23 14.22 -5.38
C ARG A 210 -17.48 14.32 -4.05
N ALA A 211 -18.09 15.02 -3.10
CA ALA A 211 -17.63 15.08 -1.73
C ALA A 211 -18.10 13.86 -0.93
N CYS A 212 -17.42 13.62 0.18
CA CYS A 212 -17.80 12.60 1.15
C CYS A 212 -17.69 13.17 2.56
N TRP A 213 -17.99 12.34 3.54
CA TRP A 213 -18.00 12.67 4.95
C TRP A 213 -17.14 11.68 5.71
N LEU A 214 -16.28 12.20 6.59
CA LEU A 214 -15.78 11.44 7.72
C LEU A 214 -16.80 11.60 8.84
N VAL A 215 -17.31 10.48 9.36
CA VAL A 215 -18.34 10.47 10.39
C VAL A 215 -17.82 9.75 11.61
N VAL A 216 -17.88 10.43 12.76
CA VAL A 216 -17.54 9.90 14.08
C VAL A 216 -18.81 9.78 14.90
N VAL A 217 -19.17 8.57 15.30
CA VAL A 217 -20.29 8.30 16.19
C VAL A 217 -19.75 8.00 17.59
N PRO A 218 -19.91 8.91 18.56
CA PRO A 218 -19.48 8.68 19.93
C PRO A 218 -20.43 7.71 20.63
N ARG A 219 -19.87 6.76 21.38
CA ARG A 219 -20.63 5.76 22.14
C ARG A 219 -20.41 6.03 23.62
N GLY A 220 -21.49 6.32 24.35
CA GLY A 220 -21.42 6.74 25.75
C GLY A 220 -21.56 5.56 26.73
N ALA A 221 -22.24 5.79 27.85
CA ALA A 221 -22.50 4.79 28.88
C ALA A 221 -23.94 4.23 28.87
N ALA A 222 -24.77 4.65 27.92
CA ALA A 222 -26.18 4.25 27.81
C ALA A 222 -26.52 3.81 26.38
N GLU A 223 -27.50 2.93 26.30
CA GLU A 223 -28.07 2.41 25.06
C GLU A 223 -29.04 3.37 24.38
N VAL A 224 -29.48 2.98 23.19
CA VAL A 224 -30.47 3.69 22.35
C VAL A 224 -31.81 3.96 23.05
N ASP A 225 -32.16 3.20 24.10
CA ASP A 225 -33.36 3.39 24.93
C ASP A 225 -33.07 4.06 26.29
N ALA A 226 -31.87 4.61 26.45
CA ALA A 226 -31.31 5.18 27.68
C ALA A 226 -31.02 4.18 28.81
N THR A 227 -31.12 2.86 28.57
CA THR A 227 -30.68 1.85 29.54
C THR A 227 -29.16 1.93 29.72
N PRO A 228 -28.62 2.06 30.95
CA PRO A 228 -27.17 2.07 31.17
C PRO A 228 -26.53 0.75 30.73
N ALA A 229 -25.31 0.79 30.18
CA ALA A 229 -24.56 -0.42 29.82
C ALA A 229 -24.40 -1.38 31.01
N ALA A 230 -24.21 -0.85 32.22
CA ALA A 230 -24.15 -1.64 33.45
C ALA A 230 -25.43 -2.46 33.74
N GLY A 231 -26.57 -2.05 33.21
CA GLY A 231 -27.85 -2.77 33.31
C GLY A 231 -28.03 -3.89 32.27
N GLN A 232 -27.12 -4.02 31.30
CA GLN A 232 -27.13 -5.10 30.32
C GLN A 232 -26.48 -6.38 30.89
N PRO A 233 -26.87 -7.58 30.43
CA PRO A 233 -26.30 -8.84 30.92
C PRO A 233 -24.77 -8.93 30.82
N ASP A 234 -24.19 -8.36 29.76
CA ASP A 234 -22.74 -8.38 29.50
C ASP A 234 -22.03 -7.09 29.96
N HIS A 235 -22.75 -6.18 30.64
CA HIS A 235 -22.30 -4.86 31.09
C HIS A 235 -21.72 -3.97 29.97
N ARG A 236 -22.28 -4.09 28.76
CA ARG A 236 -21.74 -3.50 27.53
C ARG A 236 -22.82 -2.84 26.70
N LEU A 237 -22.40 -1.90 25.86
CA LEU A 237 -23.19 -1.52 24.70
C LEU A 237 -23.33 -2.68 23.70
N VAL A 238 -24.43 -2.67 22.97
CA VAL A 238 -24.89 -3.70 22.04
C VAL A 238 -25.32 -3.05 20.74
N SER A 239 -26.01 -1.90 20.79
CA SER A 239 -26.57 -1.25 19.60
C SER A 239 -25.51 -0.79 18.59
N SER A 240 -25.91 -0.68 17.33
CA SER A 240 -25.10 -0.20 16.19
C SER A 240 -24.91 1.32 16.26
N PRO A 241 -23.77 1.87 15.80
CA PRO A 241 -23.64 3.32 15.63
C PRO A 241 -24.62 3.88 14.61
N LEU A 242 -25.14 3.02 13.71
CA LEU A 242 -26.12 3.41 12.71
C LEU A 242 -27.56 3.45 13.25
N SER A 243 -27.84 3.05 14.50
CA SER A 243 -29.18 3.24 15.09
C SER A 243 -29.58 4.72 15.05
N ALA A 244 -30.86 5.00 14.84
CA ALA A 244 -31.33 6.38 14.70
C ALA A 244 -30.91 7.25 15.90
N SER A 245 -31.08 6.75 17.13
CA SER A 245 -30.68 7.47 18.34
C SER A 245 -29.17 7.72 18.42
N ASN A 246 -28.33 6.71 18.14
CA ASN A 246 -26.87 6.86 18.18
C ASN A 246 -26.37 7.84 17.11
N PHE A 247 -26.89 7.73 15.88
CA PHE A 247 -26.45 8.54 14.75
C PHE A 247 -26.83 10.03 14.89
N THR A 248 -27.82 10.38 15.72
CA THR A 248 -28.14 11.80 16.01
C THR A 248 -26.97 12.56 16.65
N HIS A 249 -26.02 11.86 17.27
CA HIS A 249 -24.83 12.43 17.91
C HIS A 249 -23.59 12.39 17.01
N ALA A 250 -23.74 12.00 15.73
CA ALA A 250 -22.63 11.91 14.80
C ALA A 250 -21.96 13.28 14.59
N LEU A 251 -20.64 13.32 14.78
CA LEU A 251 -19.81 14.43 14.36
C LEU A 251 -19.38 14.17 12.91
N ALA A 252 -19.59 15.13 12.02
CA ALA A 252 -19.37 14.95 10.60
C ALA A 252 -18.41 16.00 10.05
N VAL A 253 -17.35 15.57 9.39
CA VAL A 253 -16.38 16.43 8.71
C VAL A 253 -16.48 16.20 7.22
N ARG A 254 -16.69 17.27 6.45
CA ARG A 254 -16.79 17.20 5.01
C ARG A 254 -15.40 16.98 4.40
N LEU A 255 -15.31 16.04 3.48
CA LEU A 255 -14.10 15.65 2.77
C LEU A 255 -14.23 15.99 1.28
N THR A 256 -13.25 16.71 0.74
CA THR A 256 -13.17 17.01 -0.70
C THR A 256 -11.95 16.37 -1.32
N PHE A 257 -12.14 15.81 -2.53
CA PHE A 257 -11.15 14.97 -3.19
C PHE A 257 -10.66 15.63 -4.47
N GLN A 258 -9.44 15.27 -4.89
CA GLN A 258 -9.02 15.53 -6.26
C GLN A 258 -9.89 14.69 -7.23
N PRO A 259 -10.20 15.22 -8.43
CA PRO A 259 -10.94 14.46 -9.44
C PRO A 259 -10.26 13.13 -9.77
N VAL A 260 -11.02 12.05 -9.75
CA VAL A 260 -10.61 10.72 -10.21
C VAL A 260 -11.03 10.55 -11.67
N GLY A 261 -10.13 10.04 -12.52
CA GLY A 261 -10.41 9.78 -13.94
C GLY A 261 -10.50 11.01 -14.86
N THR A 262 -10.73 12.21 -14.33
CA THR A 262 -10.85 13.45 -15.12
C THR A 262 -9.71 14.42 -14.80
N ALA A 263 -8.51 14.16 -15.35
CA ALA A 263 -7.39 15.08 -15.18
C ALA A 263 -7.34 16.12 -16.31
N CYS A 264 -7.59 15.73 -17.56
CA CYS A 264 -7.28 16.55 -18.73
C CYS A 264 -8.22 16.28 -19.92
N THR A 265 -8.22 17.17 -20.92
CA THR A 265 -9.07 17.05 -22.11
C THR A 265 -8.74 15.78 -22.90
N ILE A 266 -9.77 15.00 -23.25
CA ILE A 266 -9.62 13.75 -24.02
C ILE A 266 -9.34 14.08 -25.50
N GLY A 267 -8.48 13.29 -26.15
CA GLY A 267 -8.22 13.40 -27.60
C GLY A 267 -7.13 14.40 -27.99
N VAL A 268 -6.32 14.87 -27.03
CA VAL A 268 -5.19 15.78 -27.26
C VAL A 268 -3.86 15.01 -27.37
N ASN A 269 -2.76 15.71 -27.66
CA ASN A 269 -1.45 15.06 -27.80
C ASN A 269 -0.98 14.50 -26.44
N GLU A 270 -0.94 13.18 -26.32
CA GLU A 270 -0.38 12.52 -25.15
C GLU A 270 1.15 12.44 -25.24
N ARG A 271 1.82 12.87 -24.18
CA ARG A 271 3.25 12.73 -23.95
C ARG A 271 3.45 11.58 -22.99
N ARG A 272 3.82 10.44 -23.57
CA ARG A 272 4.10 9.23 -22.80
C ARG A 272 5.30 9.44 -21.88
N MET A 273 5.10 9.14 -20.61
CA MET A 273 6.12 9.06 -19.60
C MET A 273 6.04 7.68 -18.96
N VAL A 274 7.18 7.07 -18.72
CA VAL A 274 7.25 5.70 -18.19
C VAL A 274 8.36 5.66 -17.16
N GLY A 275 8.19 4.97 -16.03
CA GLY A 275 9.32 4.83 -15.13
C GLY A 275 9.02 4.16 -13.81
N HIS A 276 10.00 4.25 -12.93
CA HIS A 276 9.95 3.58 -11.63
C HIS A 276 8.96 4.20 -10.66
N GLU A 277 8.53 3.40 -9.70
CA GLU A 277 7.53 3.75 -8.71
C GLU A 277 7.90 4.92 -7.77
N PRO A 278 9.14 5.08 -7.28
CA PRO A 278 9.44 6.14 -6.31
C PRO A 278 9.18 7.57 -6.77
N LEU A 279 8.95 7.81 -8.05
CA LEU A 279 8.60 9.13 -8.60
C LEU A 279 7.08 9.34 -8.77
N ARG A 280 6.29 8.27 -8.66
CA ARG A 280 4.88 8.25 -9.06
C ARG A 280 4.04 9.29 -8.33
N GLU A 281 4.21 9.42 -7.02
CA GLU A 281 3.42 10.37 -6.22
C GLU A 281 3.67 11.82 -6.66
N ALA A 282 4.92 12.19 -6.95
CA ALA A 282 5.27 13.51 -7.47
C ALA A 282 4.70 13.73 -8.89
N VAL A 283 4.91 12.79 -9.82
CA VAL A 283 4.42 12.91 -11.21
C VAL A 283 2.91 13.01 -11.27
N ASN A 284 2.18 12.22 -10.48
CA ASN A 284 0.71 12.27 -10.43
C ASN A 284 0.18 13.64 -9.98
N ARG A 285 0.89 14.33 -9.08
CA ARG A 285 0.54 15.71 -8.67
C ARG A 285 0.92 16.72 -9.75
N TRP A 286 2.08 16.58 -10.40
CA TRP A 286 2.56 17.51 -11.43
C TRP A 286 1.75 17.45 -12.74
N GLN A 287 1.33 16.26 -13.17
CA GLN A 287 0.54 16.07 -14.40
C GLN A 287 -0.70 16.97 -14.42
N ARG A 288 -1.38 17.09 -13.28
CA ARG A 288 -2.60 17.90 -13.14
C ARG A 288 -2.33 19.38 -13.40
N SER A 289 -1.21 19.92 -12.92
CA SER A 289 -0.86 21.33 -13.12
C SER A 289 -0.24 21.62 -14.50
N LEU A 290 0.28 20.59 -15.16
CA LEU A 290 0.91 20.69 -16.48
C LEU A 290 -0.05 20.47 -17.65
N CYS A 291 -1.29 20.05 -17.39
CA CYS A 291 -2.25 19.82 -18.46
C CYS A 291 -2.68 21.12 -19.13
N THR A 292 -2.71 21.09 -20.46
CA THR A 292 -3.15 22.20 -21.32
C THR A 292 -4.22 21.70 -22.30
N PRO A 293 -4.96 22.59 -22.98
CA PRO A 293 -5.91 22.19 -24.01
C PRO A 293 -5.28 21.41 -25.19
N THR A 294 -3.95 21.36 -25.29
CA THR A 294 -3.23 20.75 -26.44
C THR A 294 -2.33 19.58 -26.07
N THR A 295 -1.97 19.44 -24.80
CA THR A 295 -0.95 18.48 -24.33
C THR A 295 -1.32 17.90 -22.97
N VAL A 296 -1.23 16.57 -22.87
CA VAL A 296 -1.39 15.80 -21.64
C VAL A 296 -0.16 14.92 -21.45
N TYR A 297 0.27 14.76 -20.21
CA TYR A 297 1.39 13.88 -19.87
C TYR A 297 0.81 12.61 -19.24
N GLY A 298 1.00 11.45 -19.87
CA GLY A 298 0.55 10.15 -19.35
C GLY A 298 1.71 9.44 -18.67
N PHE A 299 1.52 8.89 -17.47
CA PHE A 299 2.57 8.18 -16.73
C PHE A 299 2.20 6.71 -16.57
N SER A 300 3.13 5.81 -16.87
CA SER A 300 2.99 4.39 -16.60
C SER A 300 4.14 3.91 -15.72
N GLN A 301 3.79 3.38 -14.55
CA GLN A 301 4.75 2.73 -13.66
C GLN A 301 5.22 1.42 -14.31
N VAL A 302 6.53 1.21 -14.34
CA VAL A 302 7.19 -0.03 -14.79
C VAL A 302 8.41 -0.30 -13.90
N SER A 303 8.97 -1.51 -13.97
CA SER A 303 10.25 -1.81 -13.31
C SER A 303 11.40 -0.97 -13.89
N ASP A 304 12.42 -0.69 -13.08
CA ASP A 304 13.61 0.07 -13.52
C ASP A 304 14.31 -0.59 -14.73
N ASP A 305 14.32 -1.93 -14.82
CA ASP A 305 14.86 -2.64 -15.98
C ASP A 305 14.05 -2.41 -17.25
N THR A 306 12.72 -2.38 -17.13
CA THR A 306 11.83 -2.07 -18.26
C THR A 306 12.00 -0.61 -18.68
N ALA A 307 12.13 0.31 -17.72
CA ALA A 307 12.45 1.71 -17.99
C ALA A 307 13.79 1.84 -18.74
N ARG A 308 14.87 1.18 -18.30
CA ARG A 308 16.15 1.19 -19.02
C ARG A 308 16.08 0.60 -20.43
N ARG A 309 15.29 -0.45 -20.65
CA ARG A 309 15.04 -0.95 -22.02
C ARG A 309 14.25 0.06 -22.86
N GLN A 310 13.32 0.78 -22.26
CA GLN A 310 12.53 1.82 -22.94
C GLN A 310 13.40 3.02 -23.36
N VAL A 311 14.34 3.47 -22.53
CA VAL A 311 15.12 4.69 -22.82
C VAL A 311 16.08 4.52 -24.01
N VAL A 312 16.54 3.30 -24.29
CA VAL A 312 17.41 3.00 -25.45
C VAL A 312 16.62 2.63 -26.73
N SER A 313 15.29 2.59 -26.66
CA SER A 313 14.44 2.23 -27.80
C SER A 313 14.42 3.31 -28.90
N ALA A 314 13.76 2.99 -30.03
CA ALA A 314 13.61 3.92 -31.15
C ALA A 314 12.80 5.18 -30.80
N ASP A 315 11.81 5.03 -29.91
CA ASP A 315 10.94 6.11 -29.43
C ASP A 315 10.86 6.06 -27.90
N PRO A 316 11.83 6.66 -27.18
CA PRO A 316 11.92 6.52 -25.73
C PRO A 316 10.83 7.30 -24.97
N GLY A 317 10.25 8.35 -25.56
CA GLY A 317 9.45 9.32 -24.79
C GLY A 317 10.28 9.96 -23.66
N MET A 318 9.68 10.16 -22.50
CA MET A 318 10.40 10.48 -21.25
C MET A 318 10.39 9.27 -20.32
N VAL A 319 11.56 8.88 -19.84
CA VAL A 319 11.74 7.69 -18.99
C VAL A 319 12.25 8.09 -17.62
N PHE A 320 11.78 7.47 -16.54
CA PHE A 320 12.30 7.71 -15.19
C PHE A 320 12.91 6.45 -14.57
N THR A 321 14.11 6.58 -14.00
CA THR A 321 14.87 5.46 -13.42
C THR A 321 15.81 5.92 -12.30
N GLY A 322 16.19 5.01 -11.42
CA GLY A 322 17.17 5.26 -10.36
C GLY A 322 18.63 5.14 -10.80
N ARG A 323 18.90 4.48 -11.94
CA ARG A 323 20.24 4.27 -12.50
C ARG A 323 20.26 4.47 -13.99
N ALA A 324 21.40 4.90 -14.53
CA ALA A 324 21.58 5.01 -15.97
C ALA A 324 21.42 3.64 -16.67
N ALA A 325 20.96 3.67 -17.94
CA ALA A 325 21.09 2.53 -18.83
C ALA A 325 22.57 2.17 -19.04
N ASP A 326 22.81 0.89 -19.35
CA ASP A 326 24.15 0.39 -19.67
C ASP A 326 24.70 1.15 -20.89
N PRO A 327 25.84 1.86 -20.77
CA PRO A 327 26.44 2.61 -21.87
C PRO A 327 26.67 1.78 -23.14
N ASP A 328 26.92 0.48 -23.01
CA ASP A 328 27.16 -0.42 -24.16
C ASP A 328 25.87 -0.68 -24.98
N THR A 329 24.70 -0.43 -24.38
CA THR A 329 23.39 -0.56 -25.05
C THR A 329 22.93 0.73 -25.71
N VAL A 330 23.64 1.85 -25.48
CA VAL A 330 23.26 3.17 -26.00
C VAL A 330 23.79 3.35 -27.42
N ASP A 331 22.89 3.65 -28.35
CA ASP A 331 23.25 4.03 -29.71
C ASP A 331 24.03 5.37 -29.71
N PRO A 332 25.31 5.40 -30.15
CA PRO A 332 26.10 6.63 -30.16
C PRO A 332 25.49 7.74 -31.05
N ALA A 333 24.66 7.40 -32.04
CA ALA A 333 23.96 8.37 -32.87
C ALA A 333 22.77 9.04 -32.14
N ARG A 334 22.28 8.42 -31.05
CA ARG A 334 21.15 8.89 -30.24
C ARG A 334 21.58 8.94 -28.76
N PRO A 335 22.52 9.85 -28.41
CA PRO A 335 23.02 9.93 -27.05
C PRO A 335 21.90 10.26 -26.06
N LEU A 336 21.92 9.58 -24.92
CA LEU A 336 20.97 9.82 -23.84
C LEU A 336 21.33 11.08 -23.05
N VAL A 337 20.31 11.71 -22.48
CA VAL A 337 20.45 12.75 -21.45
C VAL A 337 19.73 12.31 -20.19
N TYR A 338 20.27 12.70 -19.04
CA TYR A 338 19.71 12.40 -17.71
C TYR A 338 19.58 13.69 -16.90
N ALA A 339 18.45 13.87 -16.23
CA ALA A 339 18.10 15.01 -15.40
C ALA A 339 17.56 14.55 -14.04
N PRO A 340 18.16 14.95 -12.89
CA PRO A 340 17.60 14.64 -11.57
C PRO A 340 16.28 15.39 -11.35
N VAL A 341 15.21 14.68 -10.97
CA VAL A 341 13.86 15.28 -10.84
C VAL A 341 13.24 15.16 -9.45
N ALA A 342 13.63 14.17 -8.65
CA ALA A 342 13.14 14.03 -7.29
C ALA A 342 14.16 13.31 -6.39
N VAL A 343 14.06 13.57 -5.08
CA VAL A 343 14.80 12.87 -4.03
C VAL A 343 13.80 12.28 -3.06
N SER A 344 13.90 10.98 -2.84
CA SER A 344 13.16 10.26 -1.81
C SER A 344 14.09 9.21 -1.18
N GLY A 345 13.54 8.31 -0.38
CA GLY A 345 14.29 7.20 0.23
C GLY A 345 13.47 5.92 0.29
N VAL A 346 14.16 4.79 0.25
CA VAL A 346 13.60 3.47 0.58
C VAL A 346 13.54 3.35 2.10
N VAL A 347 12.43 2.88 2.64
CA VAL A 347 12.17 2.87 4.07
C VAL A 347 11.67 1.51 4.54
N ILE A 348 11.87 1.23 5.82
CA ILE A 348 11.13 0.20 6.56
C ILE A 348 10.02 0.94 7.32
N ALA A 349 8.82 0.96 6.74
CA ALA A 349 7.65 1.55 7.37
C ALA A 349 6.94 0.49 8.23
N PHE A 350 6.26 0.92 9.29
CA PHE A 350 5.63 -0.02 10.22
C PHE A 350 4.33 0.53 10.80
N ASN A 351 3.41 -0.39 11.11
CA ASN A 351 2.21 -0.13 11.88
C ASN A 351 2.17 -1.15 13.02
N VAL A 352 2.74 -0.76 14.15
CA VAL A 352 2.83 -1.58 15.35
C VAL A 352 2.10 -0.84 16.46
N GLU A 353 1.10 -1.48 17.05
CA GLU A 353 0.31 -0.95 18.16
C GLU A 353 0.63 -1.76 19.40
N ARG A 354 0.75 -1.08 20.54
CA ARG A 354 0.97 -1.71 21.84
C ARG A 354 -0.27 -2.53 22.20
N SER A 355 -0.08 -3.71 22.76
CA SER A 355 -1.18 -4.51 23.32
C SER A 355 -0.99 -4.69 24.82
N ALA A 356 -2.08 -4.55 25.58
CA ALA A 356 -2.01 -4.73 27.02
C ALA A 356 -1.85 -6.22 27.40
N ASN A 357 -0.93 -6.50 28.33
CA ASN A 357 -0.97 -7.74 29.09
C ASN A 357 -2.04 -7.62 30.19
N PRO A 358 -3.06 -8.50 30.22
CA PRO A 358 -4.11 -8.47 31.24
C PRO A 358 -3.61 -8.54 32.69
N VAL A 359 -2.43 -9.14 32.93
CA VAL A 359 -1.80 -9.23 34.25
C VAL A 359 -0.59 -8.28 34.39
N GLY A 360 -0.36 -7.41 33.41
CA GLY A 360 0.74 -6.45 33.38
C GLY A 360 0.52 -5.20 34.22
N ASP A 361 1.50 -4.30 34.19
CA ASP A 361 1.47 -3.02 34.90
C ASP A 361 0.27 -2.16 34.46
N PRO A 362 -0.55 -1.63 35.39
CA PRO A 362 -1.63 -0.71 35.05
C PRO A 362 -1.23 0.43 34.11
N GLN A 363 -0.04 1.00 34.23
CA GLN A 363 0.40 2.09 33.33
C GLN A 363 0.58 1.62 31.89
N GLN A 364 0.97 0.36 31.68
CA GLN A 364 1.09 -0.23 30.34
C GLN A 364 -0.30 -0.46 29.74
N ARG A 365 -1.28 -0.87 30.55
CA ARG A 365 -2.65 -1.09 30.08
C ARG A 365 -3.31 0.20 29.57
N LEU A 366 -2.95 1.35 30.13
CA LEU A 366 -3.45 2.65 29.64
C LEU A 366 -2.96 3.01 28.23
N ARG A 367 -1.92 2.33 27.74
CA ARG A 367 -1.36 2.49 26.39
C ARG A 367 -1.85 1.42 25.41
N ASP A 368 -2.84 0.61 25.79
CA ASP A 368 -3.45 -0.39 24.93
C ASP A 368 -3.95 0.23 23.62
N GLY A 369 -3.42 -0.26 22.51
CA GLY A 369 -3.66 0.20 21.15
C GLY A 369 -2.98 1.51 20.75
N GLU A 370 -2.09 2.06 21.58
CA GLU A 370 -1.25 3.19 21.18
C GLU A 370 -0.22 2.74 20.14
N ARG A 371 -0.14 3.48 19.02
CA ARG A 371 0.79 3.19 17.93
C ARG A 371 2.23 3.55 18.31
N MET A 372 3.15 2.65 18.02
CA MET A 372 4.58 2.86 18.12
C MET A 372 5.04 3.87 17.07
N THR A 373 5.94 4.79 17.45
CA THR A 373 6.41 5.87 16.56
C THR A 373 7.93 5.93 16.42
N ASP A 374 8.67 5.21 17.26
CA ASP A 374 10.12 5.11 17.19
C ASP A 374 10.54 3.64 17.18
N VAL A 375 11.23 3.24 16.12
CA VAL A 375 11.84 1.92 15.96
C VAL A 375 13.21 2.13 15.32
N LYS A 376 14.22 1.44 15.83
CA LYS A 376 15.61 1.50 15.36
C LYS A 376 16.04 0.16 14.81
N LEU A 377 16.58 0.16 13.59
CA LEU A 377 17.05 -1.05 12.91
C LEU A 377 18.49 -0.90 12.41
N THR A 378 19.26 -1.96 12.57
CA THR A 378 20.58 -2.15 11.94
C THR A 378 20.40 -2.83 10.57
N ALA A 379 21.44 -2.78 9.74
CA ALA A 379 21.47 -3.56 8.50
C ALA A 379 21.30 -5.07 8.77
N ARG A 380 21.84 -5.59 9.89
CA ARG A 380 21.71 -7.01 10.26
C ARG A 380 20.27 -7.38 10.64
N LEU A 381 19.56 -6.53 11.39
CA LEU A 381 18.13 -6.73 11.69
C LEU A 381 17.27 -6.72 10.43
N VAL A 382 17.54 -5.80 9.51
CA VAL A 382 16.84 -5.78 8.22
C VAL A 382 17.18 -7.04 7.41
N ALA A 383 18.44 -7.49 7.39
CA ALA A 383 18.81 -8.75 6.73
C ALA A 383 18.07 -9.96 7.30
N LYS A 384 17.93 -10.08 8.63
CA LYS A 384 17.15 -11.15 9.29
C LYS A 384 15.69 -11.18 8.82
N LEU A 385 15.03 -10.01 8.71
CA LEU A 385 13.66 -9.86 8.20
C LEU A 385 13.52 -10.28 6.74
N LEU A 386 14.43 -9.83 5.87
CA LEU A 386 14.35 -10.05 4.43
C LEU A 386 14.78 -11.46 3.99
N THR A 387 15.34 -12.26 4.90
CA THR A 387 15.84 -13.61 4.61
C THR A 387 15.06 -14.70 5.30
N GLN A 388 13.85 -14.40 5.82
CA GLN A 388 13.02 -15.38 6.53
C GLN A 388 13.84 -16.11 7.61
N SER A 389 14.65 -15.37 8.38
CA SER A 389 15.52 -16.00 9.39
C SER A 389 14.84 -16.14 10.76
N TYR A 390 13.75 -15.40 10.99
CA TYR A 390 12.87 -15.61 12.15
C TYR A 390 11.98 -16.83 11.96
N ARG A 391 11.71 -17.60 13.02
CA ARG A 391 10.99 -18.89 12.90
C ARG A 391 9.55 -18.74 12.44
N PHE A 392 8.87 -17.64 12.78
CA PHE A 392 7.53 -17.34 12.30
C PHE A 392 7.52 -16.72 10.89
N GLY A 393 8.67 -16.31 10.34
CA GLY A 393 8.82 -15.83 8.96
C GLY A 393 9.26 -16.93 7.98
N ALA A 394 9.75 -18.04 8.54
CA ALA A 394 10.11 -19.29 7.87
C ALA A 394 9.10 -20.40 8.22
N PHE A 395 9.42 -21.63 7.85
CA PHE A 395 8.70 -22.77 8.39
C PHE A 395 9.09 -23.05 9.85
N PHE A 396 8.14 -22.90 10.78
CA PHE A 396 8.42 -23.05 12.21
C PHE A 396 8.99 -24.42 12.64
N ALA A 397 8.77 -25.48 11.84
CA ALA A 397 9.29 -26.83 12.07
C ALA A 397 10.65 -27.11 11.41
N GLU A 398 11.27 -26.12 10.78
CA GLU A 398 12.62 -26.24 10.23
C GLU A 398 13.64 -26.40 11.36
N GLN A 399 14.27 -27.58 11.43
CA GLN A 399 15.15 -27.95 12.53
C GLN A 399 16.41 -27.08 12.59
N GLU A 400 16.90 -26.61 11.44
CA GLU A 400 18.09 -25.76 11.36
C GLU A 400 17.84 -24.39 12.01
N LEU A 401 16.60 -23.90 12.04
CA LEU A 401 16.21 -22.62 12.65
C LEU A 401 15.68 -22.76 14.08
N ALA A 402 15.70 -23.95 14.67
CA ALA A 402 15.10 -24.20 15.99
C ALA A 402 15.70 -23.34 17.11
N GLY A 403 16.94 -22.86 16.95
CA GLY A 403 17.61 -21.96 17.89
C GLY A 403 17.39 -20.46 17.64
N ASN A 404 16.77 -20.08 16.51
CA ASN A 404 16.51 -18.67 16.20
C ASN A 404 15.32 -18.12 17.03
N PRO A 405 15.26 -16.81 17.27
CA PRO A 405 14.07 -16.16 17.83
C PRO A 405 12.82 -16.43 16.98
N SER A 406 11.65 -16.46 17.61
CA SER A 406 10.40 -16.67 16.87
C SER A 406 10.11 -15.50 15.93
N ASP A 407 10.37 -14.28 16.39
CA ASP A 407 10.26 -13.03 15.65
C ASP A 407 11.15 -11.91 16.25
N MET A 408 11.02 -10.67 15.75
CA MET A 408 11.78 -9.53 16.25
C MET A 408 11.58 -9.24 17.75
N THR A 409 10.41 -9.54 18.31
CA THR A 409 10.08 -9.25 19.72
C THR A 409 10.80 -10.17 20.70
N GLU A 410 11.45 -11.22 20.20
CA GLU A 410 12.33 -12.13 20.95
C GLU A 410 13.82 -11.96 20.57
N ASP A 411 14.15 -11.07 19.61
CA ASP A 411 15.52 -10.84 19.15
C ASP A 411 16.26 -9.87 20.10
N GLU A 412 17.27 -10.38 20.78
CA GLU A 412 18.04 -9.62 21.77
C GLU A 412 18.78 -8.40 21.18
N GLU A 413 19.18 -8.43 19.90
CA GLU A 413 19.74 -7.24 19.23
C GLU A 413 18.65 -6.16 19.08
N PHE A 414 17.47 -6.56 18.62
CA PHE A 414 16.33 -5.65 18.46
C PHE A 414 15.88 -5.05 19.79
N LEU A 415 15.71 -5.90 20.81
CA LEU A 415 15.26 -5.50 22.14
C LEU A 415 16.27 -4.63 22.89
N THR A 416 17.57 -4.73 22.56
CA THR A 416 18.61 -3.84 23.09
C THR A 416 18.48 -2.44 22.51
N LEU A 417 18.10 -2.32 21.23
CA LEU A 417 17.93 -1.03 20.56
C LEU A 417 16.58 -0.37 20.83
N ASN A 418 15.56 -1.19 21.10
CA ASN A 418 14.16 -0.81 21.25
C ASN A 418 13.60 -1.37 22.58
N PRO A 419 14.09 -0.91 23.75
CA PRO A 419 13.77 -1.48 25.05
C PRO A 419 12.28 -1.40 25.43
N GLU A 420 11.52 -0.51 24.81
CA GLU A 420 10.06 -0.44 24.95
C GLU A 420 9.37 -1.74 24.54
N PHE A 421 9.94 -2.52 23.61
CA PHE A 421 9.40 -3.83 23.24
C PHE A 421 9.55 -4.90 24.34
N ARG A 422 10.42 -4.68 25.34
CA ARG A 422 10.47 -5.51 26.56
C ARG A 422 9.46 -5.10 27.61
N GLN A 423 9.09 -3.81 27.60
CA GLN A 423 8.22 -3.25 28.61
C GLN A 423 6.77 -3.58 28.28
N ASP A 424 6.37 -3.32 27.04
CA ASP A 424 5.02 -3.54 26.58
C ASP A 424 4.81 -4.95 26.05
N SER A 425 3.55 -5.34 25.88
CA SER A 425 3.22 -6.64 25.29
C SER A 425 2.75 -6.48 23.86
N PHE A 426 3.03 -7.50 23.06
CA PHE A 426 2.66 -7.57 21.65
C PHE A 426 2.04 -8.95 21.42
N LEU A 427 0.73 -8.99 21.25
CA LEU A 427 -0.02 -10.24 21.03
C LEU A 427 0.09 -10.74 19.58
N THR A 428 0.57 -9.89 18.67
CA THR A 428 0.78 -10.21 17.27
C THR A 428 2.26 -10.24 16.95
N ALA A 429 2.70 -11.30 16.29
CA ALA A 429 4.09 -11.50 15.93
C ALA A 429 4.60 -10.48 14.89
N LEU A 430 5.91 -10.21 14.91
CA LEU A 430 6.62 -9.38 13.91
C LEU A 430 7.70 -10.19 13.15
N PRO A 431 7.30 -11.21 12.36
CA PRO A 431 8.22 -12.21 11.83
C PRO A 431 8.99 -11.77 10.58
N ASP A 432 8.42 -10.87 9.79
CA ASP A 432 8.95 -10.44 8.50
C ASP A 432 8.43 -9.04 8.12
N ALA A 433 8.81 -8.58 6.93
CA ALA A 433 8.28 -7.37 6.32
C ALA A 433 7.57 -7.72 5.01
N LEU A 434 6.49 -7.00 4.72
CA LEU A 434 5.88 -7.01 3.39
C LEU A 434 6.87 -6.44 2.38
N MET A 435 7.21 -7.24 1.37
CA MET A 435 8.19 -6.90 0.33
C MET A 435 7.48 -6.80 -1.03
N PRO A 436 7.88 -5.87 -1.92
CA PRO A 436 7.35 -5.81 -3.28
C PRO A 436 7.90 -6.95 -4.14
N LEU A 437 7.06 -7.46 -5.05
CA LEU A 437 7.44 -8.50 -6.01
C LEU A 437 8.32 -7.94 -7.14
N ILE A 438 8.06 -6.71 -7.56
CA ILE A 438 8.66 -6.13 -8.77
C ILE A 438 10.13 -5.74 -8.49
N PRO A 439 11.09 -6.14 -9.34
CA PRO A 439 12.47 -5.69 -9.20
C PRO A 439 12.62 -4.17 -9.38
N THR A 440 13.38 -3.52 -8.51
CA THR A 440 13.62 -2.08 -8.49
C THR A 440 15.09 -1.75 -8.23
N ASP A 441 15.53 -0.59 -8.70
CA ASP A 441 16.83 -0.04 -8.31
C ASP A 441 16.87 0.28 -6.81
N ALA A 442 15.72 0.66 -6.24
CA ALA A 442 15.51 0.90 -4.82
C ALA A 442 15.87 -0.32 -3.95
N ALA A 443 15.44 -1.53 -4.34
CA ALA A 443 15.87 -2.77 -3.68
C ALA A 443 17.40 -2.96 -3.77
N GLY A 444 18.00 -2.59 -4.90
CA GLY A 444 19.45 -2.55 -5.08
C GLY A 444 20.16 -1.64 -4.08
N VAL A 445 19.59 -0.47 -3.77
CA VAL A 445 20.13 0.46 -2.77
C VAL A 445 20.06 -0.13 -1.37
N LEU A 446 18.93 -0.75 -1.01
CA LEU A 446 18.79 -1.45 0.28
C LEU A 446 19.81 -2.57 0.42
N TRP A 447 19.92 -3.45 -0.58
CA TRP A 447 20.87 -4.56 -0.54
C TRP A 447 22.32 -4.09 -0.58
N ALA A 448 22.63 -2.97 -1.23
CA ALA A 448 23.97 -2.38 -1.20
C ALA A 448 24.34 -1.85 0.20
N TRP A 449 23.38 -1.25 0.91
CA TRP A 449 23.56 -0.85 2.31
C TRP A 449 23.75 -2.05 3.23
N VAL A 450 22.91 -3.08 3.09
CA VAL A 450 23.07 -4.34 3.85
C VAL A 450 24.42 -4.98 3.59
N ASN A 451 24.86 -5.03 2.33
CA ASN A 451 26.14 -5.63 1.96
C ASN A 451 27.36 -4.78 2.42
N GLY A 452 27.18 -3.47 2.60
CA GLY A 452 28.21 -2.58 3.12
C GLY A 452 28.44 -2.69 4.63
N ASP A 453 27.45 -3.21 5.37
CA ASP A 453 27.58 -3.44 6.81
C ASP A 453 28.26 -4.78 7.12
N ALA A 454 29.36 -4.73 7.87
CA ALA A 454 30.17 -5.91 8.16
C ALA A 454 29.44 -6.96 9.00
N GLN A 455 28.57 -6.56 9.93
CA GLN A 455 27.83 -7.50 10.78
C GLN A 455 26.71 -8.18 9.98
N ALA A 456 26.02 -7.43 9.12
CA ALA A 456 24.99 -7.96 8.23
C ALA A 456 25.58 -8.92 7.19
N ARG A 457 26.71 -8.55 6.56
CA ARG A 457 27.40 -9.43 5.60
C ARG A 457 27.85 -10.73 6.25
N ALA A 458 28.49 -10.66 7.43
CA ALA A 458 28.93 -11.85 8.16
C ALA A 458 27.76 -12.79 8.51
N PHE A 459 26.61 -12.22 8.90
CA PHE A 459 25.38 -12.98 9.16
C PHE A 459 24.88 -13.71 7.91
N LEU A 460 24.79 -13.01 6.77
CA LEU A 460 24.38 -13.58 5.48
C LEU A 460 25.37 -14.63 4.94
N ASP A 461 26.63 -14.56 5.36
CA ASP A 461 27.65 -15.59 5.07
C ASP A 461 27.56 -16.80 6.01
N GLY A 462 26.61 -16.80 6.95
CA GLY A 462 26.33 -17.91 7.86
C GLY A 462 26.98 -17.81 9.24
N THR A 463 27.64 -16.70 9.57
CA THR A 463 28.17 -16.47 10.92
C THR A 463 27.00 -16.16 11.87
N PRO A 464 26.82 -16.89 12.98
CA PRO A 464 25.81 -16.53 13.97
C PRO A 464 26.05 -15.13 14.51
N ASP A 465 24.98 -14.42 14.87
CA ASP A 465 25.12 -13.16 15.61
C ASP A 465 25.59 -13.40 17.06
N GLU A 466 25.74 -12.32 17.82
CA GLU A 466 26.21 -12.35 19.21
C GLU A 466 25.30 -13.15 20.16
N HIS A 467 24.07 -13.42 19.75
CA HIS A 467 23.06 -14.16 20.52
C HIS A 467 22.81 -15.57 19.96
N GLY A 468 23.55 -15.97 18.93
CA GLY A 468 23.49 -17.30 18.33
C GLY A 468 22.45 -17.45 17.21
N MET A 469 21.77 -16.39 16.80
CA MET A 469 20.84 -16.44 15.66
C MET A 469 21.64 -16.62 14.36
N ILE A 470 21.18 -17.53 13.50
CA ILE A 470 21.77 -17.81 12.19
C ILE A 470 20.86 -17.36 11.04
N VAL A 471 21.45 -17.09 9.88
CA VAL A 471 20.67 -16.89 8.64
C VAL A 471 19.96 -18.17 8.23
N ASN A 472 18.76 -18.04 7.67
CA ASN A 472 18.10 -19.14 6.99
C ASN A 472 19.05 -19.77 5.95
N PRO A 473 19.37 -21.09 6.03
CA PRO A 473 20.30 -21.75 5.13
C PRO A 473 20.00 -21.56 3.64
N HIS A 474 18.73 -21.35 3.27
CA HIS A 474 18.32 -21.06 1.90
C HIS A 474 18.78 -19.69 1.37
N TYR A 475 19.33 -18.83 2.24
CA TYR A 475 19.81 -17.50 1.90
C TYR A 475 21.32 -17.33 2.11
N LYS A 476 22.04 -18.40 2.47
CA LYS A 476 23.50 -18.35 2.61
C LYS A 476 24.15 -17.95 1.28
N GLU A 477 25.23 -17.17 1.38
CA GLU A 477 26.04 -16.73 0.23
C GLU A 477 25.22 -15.94 -0.80
N LEU A 478 24.17 -15.23 -0.36
CA LEU A 478 23.38 -14.37 -1.22
C LEU A 478 24.28 -13.36 -1.95
N VAL A 479 24.28 -13.40 -3.28
CA VAL A 479 24.99 -12.46 -4.13
C VAL A 479 24.30 -11.10 -4.06
N LEU A 480 25.02 -10.12 -3.52
CA LEU A 480 24.53 -8.76 -3.31
C LEU A 480 25.48 -7.73 -3.99
N PRO A 481 24.96 -6.56 -4.41
CA PRO A 481 23.56 -6.14 -4.35
C PRO A 481 22.69 -6.78 -5.44
N ARG A 482 21.38 -6.87 -5.20
CA ARG A 482 20.37 -7.39 -6.14
C ARG A 482 19.17 -6.45 -6.21
N SER A 483 18.37 -6.51 -7.27
CA SER A 483 17.24 -5.59 -7.51
C SER A 483 15.89 -6.12 -7.04
N ASP A 484 15.83 -7.28 -6.40
CA ASP A 484 14.60 -7.93 -5.96
C ASP A 484 14.73 -8.46 -4.52
N PHE A 485 13.60 -8.87 -3.95
CA PHE A 485 13.54 -9.48 -2.62
C PHE A 485 13.19 -10.96 -2.80
N PRO A 486 14.15 -11.89 -2.77
CA PRO A 486 13.86 -13.29 -2.97
C PRO A 486 13.13 -13.88 -1.75
N LYS A 487 12.17 -14.77 -1.99
CA LYS A 487 11.60 -15.68 -1.00
C LYS A 487 12.09 -17.10 -1.31
N GLN A 488 13.31 -17.40 -0.85
CA GLN A 488 14.07 -18.62 -1.18
C GLN A 488 13.75 -19.81 -0.26
N ASP A 489 13.08 -19.58 0.86
CA ASP A 489 12.64 -20.65 1.75
C ASP A 489 11.62 -21.54 1.01
N PRO A 490 11.93 -22.84 0.81
CA PRO A 490 11.08 -23.77 0.09
C PRO A 490 9.86 -24.19 0.90
N PHE A 491 9.61 -23.58 2.06
CA PHE A 491 8.45 -23.83 2.91
C PHE A 491 7.19 -23.97 2.06
N CYS A 492 6.75 -25.22 2.00
CA CYS A 492 5.42 -25.59 1.60
C CYS A 492 5.12 -26.91 2.28
N ASP A 493 4.16 -26.93 3.19
CA ASP A 493 3.76 -28.16 3.86
C ASP A 493 2.82 -28.96 2.93
N ALA A 494 3.41 -29.47 1.85
CA ALA A 494 2.75 -30.04 0.66
C ALA A 494 2.06 -31.41 0.89
N GLY A 495 1.78 -31.78 2.15
CA GLY A 495 1.23 -33.08 2.52
C GLY A 495 -0.31 -33.16 2.58
N GLN A 496 -1.03 -32.04 2.60
CA GLN A 496 -2.49 -32.00 2.78
C GLN A 496 -3.13 -30.91 1.91
N PRO A 497 -4.36 -31.11 1.39
CA PRO A 497 -5.15 -30.02 0.82
C PRO A 497 -5.31 -28.90 1.85
N GLY A 498 -4.91 -27.68 1.49
CA GLY A 498 -5.10 -26.51 2.34
C GLY A 498 -3.92 -26.08 3.19
N THR A 499 -2.73 -26.60 2.90
CA THR A 499 -1.54 -26.16 3.61
C THR A 499 -0.81 -25.01 2.90
N PRO A 500 -0.44 -23.93 3.60
CA PRO A 500 0.15 -22.75 2.96
C PRO A 500 1.59 -23.03 2.52
N CYS A 501 1.97 -22.51 1.36
CA CYS A 501 3.39 -22.31 1.05
C CYS A 501 3.84 -20.91 1.52
N THR A 502 5.15 -20.62 1.40
CA THR A 502 5.74 -19.31 1.71
C THR A 502 4.94 -18.14 1.15
N GLN A 503 4.46 -18.20 -0.11
CA GLN A 503 3.72 -17.09 -0.71
C GLN A 503 2.27 -16.97 -0.22
N ASP A 504 1.72 -18.01 0.39
CA ASP A 504 0.41 -17.95 1.04
C ASP A 504 0.53 -17.36 2.45
N ALA A 505 1.54 -17.78 3.21
CA ALA A 505 1.80 -17.30 4.58
C ALA A 505 2.39 -15.88 4.59
N HIS A 506 3.35 -15.63 3.71
CA HIS A 506 4.15 -14.42 3.59
C HIS A 506 4.14 -13.93 2.13
N PRO A 507 3.01 -13.44 1.61
CA PRO A 507 2.92 -12.98 0.23
C PRO A 507 3.79 -11.75 -0.05
N TYR A 508 4.06 -11.52 -1.34
CA TYR A 508 4.55 -10.23 -1.80
C TYR A 508 3.41 -9.21 -1.91
N THR A 509 3.78 -7.95 -1.79
CA THR A 509 3.00 -6.82 -2.28
C THR A 509 3.25 -6.64 -3.77
N THR A 510 2.31 -6.03 -4.49
CA THR A 510 2.50 -5.73 -5.92
C THR A 510 3.67 -4.75 -6.10
N ASP A 511 3.65 -3.69 -5.30
CA ASP A 511 4.58 -2.57 -5.38
C ASP A 511 4.71 -1.86 -4.00
N PHE A 512 5.54 -0.82 -3.90
CA PHE A 512 5.77 -0.10 -2.64
C PHE A 512 4.50 0.54 -2.09
N HIS A 513 3.63 1.05 -2.96
CA HIS A 513 2.38 1.66 -2.56
C HIS A 513 1.40 0.67 -1.94
N ASP A 514 1.22 -0.49 -2.60
CA ASP A 514 0.38 -1.55 -2.08
C ASP A 514 0.90 -2.04 -0.73
N GLY A 515 2.23 -2.10 -0.54
CA GLY A 515 2.85 -2.41 0.74
C GLY A 515 2.56 -1.40 1.84
N ALA A 516 2.72 -0.10 1.55
CA ALA A 516 2.39 0.97 2.49
C ALA A 516 0.90 0.96 2.86
N ARG A 517 0.02 0.79 1.87
CA ARG A 517 -1.43 0.72 2.10
C ARG A 517 -1.80 -0.49 2.95
N ALA A 518 -1.26 -1.66 2.63
CA ALA A 518 -1.51 -2.89 3.39
C ALA A 518 -1.06 -2.74 4.86
N ALA A 519 0.17 -2.28 5.09
CA ALA A 519 0.69 -2.05 6.44
C ALA A 519 -0.16 -1.04 7.23
N SER A 520 -0.59 0.07 6.60
CA SER A 520 -1.45 1.06 7.26
C SER A 520 -2.77 0.49 7.75
N ARG A 521 -3.29 -0.55 7.10
CA ARG A 521 -4.55 -1.20 7.48
C ARG A 521 -4.36 -2.33 8.49
N GLY A 522 -3.12 -2.72 8.77
CA GLY A 522 -2.79 -3.94 9.52
C GLY A 522 -2.96 -5.22 8.69
N ASP A 523 -2.92 -5.10 7.37
CA ASP A 523 -3.17 -6.20 6.43
C ASP A 523 -1.87 -6.92 6.07
N THR A 524 -1.70 -8.15 6.55
CA THR A 524 -0.51 -8.98 6.26
C THR A 524 -0.57 -9.63 4.88
N LEU A 525 -1.68 -9.48 4.15
CA LEU A 525 -1.99 -10.13 2.88
C LEU A 525 -2.04 -11.67 2.93
N THR A 526 -1.71 -12.27 4.08
CA THR A 526 -1.67 -13.70 4.33
C THR A 526 -2.96 -14.39 3.90
N ARG A 527 -2.82 -15.62 3.42
CA ARG A 527 -3.94 -16.47 3.03
C ARG A 527 -4.03 -17.67 3.96
N PHE A 528 -5.26 -18.09 4.21
CA PHE A 528 -5.58 -19.31 4.92
C PHE A 528 -6.53 -20.15 4.09
N TYR A 529 -6.48 -21.46 4.27
CA TYR A 529 -7.40 -22.36 3.61
C TYR A 529 -8.67 -22.50 4.44
N ASP A 530 -9.78 -21.94 3.95
CA ASP A 530 -11.05 -21.97 4.65
C ASP A 530 -11.80 -23.27 4.37
N THR A 531 -11.65 -24.24 5.27
CA THR A 531 -12.36 -25.53 5.21
C THR A 531 -13.86 -25.41 5.51
N THR A 532 -14.32 -24.25 5.99
CA THR A 532 -15.74 -23.97 6.26
C THR A 532 -16.45 -23.34 5.07
N SER A 533 -15.72 -22.95 4.03
CA SER A 533 -16.30 -22.43 2.79
C SER A 533 -16.78 -23.54 1.85
N ASP A 534 -17.81 -23.25 1.04
CA ASP A 534 -18.33 -24.17 0.02
C ASP A 534 -18.37 -23.49 -1.37
N PRO A 535 -17.52 -23.93 -2.34
CA PRO A 535 -16.46 -24.92 -2.16
C PRO A 535 -15.36 -24.38 -1.23
N VAL A 536 -14.60 -25.29 -0.61
CA VAL A 536 -13.42 -24.92 0.17
C VAL A 536 -12.46 -24.08 -0.69
N ALA A 537 -11.95 -23.00 -0.13
CA ALA A 537 -11.18 -22.02 -0.88
C ALA A 537 -10.09 -21.38 -0.02
N TRP A 538 -9.01 -21.00 -0.70
CA TRP A 538 -8.05 -20.06 -0.15
C TRP A 538 -8.72 -18.70 0.01
N LYS A 539 -8.66 -18.17 1.23
CA LYS A 539 -9.16 -16.83 1.56
C LYS A 539 -8.05 -16.00 2.15
N LYS A 540 -8.16 -14.70 1.93
CA LYS A 540 -7.30 -13.72 2.58
C LYS A 540 -7.68 -13.60 4.06
N VAL A 541 -6.69 -13.58 4.94
CA VAL A 541 -6.86 -13.25 6.35
C VAL A 541 -7.28 -11.77 6.44
N PRO A 542 -8.34 -11.43 7.19
CA PRO A 542 -8.71 -10.05 7.41
C PRO A 542 -7.56 -9.23 8.02
N PRO A 543 -7.51 -7.91 7.77
CA PRO A 543 -6.56 -7.04 8.45
C PRO A 543 -6.63 -7.19 9.97
N GLN A 544 -5.46 -7.10 10.62
CA GLN A 544 -5.33 -7.15 12.07
C GLN A 544 -6.19 -6.07 12.72
N LEU A 545 -6.85 -6.44 13.81
CA LEU A 545 -7.75 -5.55 14.53
C LEU A 545 -6.97 -4.36 15.10
N GLY A 546 -7.56 -3.16 15.06
CA GLY A 546 -7.00 -1.99 15.72
C GLY A 546 -6.77 -2.26 17.21
N GLY A 547 -5.62 -1.89 17.72
CA GLY A 547 -5.09 -2.22 19.03
C GLY A 547 -4.13 -3.42 19.06
N LEU A 548 -4.08 -4.20 17.97
CA LEU A 548 -3.27 -5.42 17.86
C LEU A 548 -2.43 -5.45 16.57
N ARG A 549 -2.30 -4.32 15.88
CA ARG A 549 -1.57 -4.28 14.61
C ARG A 549 -0.06 -4.42 14.83
N ALA A 550 0.58 -5.16 13.95
CA ALA A 550 1.97 -5.52 13.96
C ALA A 550 2.38 -5.89 12.52
N VAL A 551 2.63 -4.88 11.68
CA VAL A 551 3.02 -5.07 10.28
C VAL A 551 4.19 -4.15 9.94
N LEU A 552 5.24 -4.70 9.31
CA LEU A 552 6.32 -3.94 8.66
C LEU A 552 6.21 -4.06 7.15
N THR A 553 6.71 -3.07 6.41
CA THR A 553 6.81 -3.11 4.95
C THR A 553 8.06 -2.38 4.45
N VAL A 554 8.67 -2.92 3.41
CA VAL A 554 9.63 -2.17 2.59
C VAL A 554 8.84 -1.34 1.58
N THR A 555 8.97 -0.02 1.66
CA THR A 555 8.26 0.93 0.79
C THR A 555 9.14 2.15 0.49
N ASP A 556 8.63 3.13 -0.25
CA ASP A 556 9.25 4.44 -0.40
C ASP A 556 8.67 5.45 0.62
N SER A 557 9.46 6.47 0.93
CA SER A 557 9.11 7.50 1.93
C SER A 557 7.86 8.31 1.58
N ALA A 558 7.54 8.51 0.29
CA ALA A 558 6.33 9.22 -0.11
C ALA A 558 5.09 8.35 0.07
N SER A 559 5.17 7.06 -0.26
CA SER A 559 4.11 6.08 0.03
C SER A 559 3.88 5.91 1.54
N ALA A 560 4.95 5.84 2.34
CA ALA A 560 4.84 5.78 3.80
C ALA A 560 4.16 7.04 4.38
N ALA A 561 4.56 8.23 3.92
CA ALA A 561 3.95 9.50 4.33
C ALA A 561 2.47 9.58 3.94
N ARG A 562 2.13 9.21 2.69
CA ARG A 562 0.75 9.19 2.17
C ARG A 562 -0.19 8.34 3.03
N TYR A 563 0.30 7.24 3.60
CA TYR A 563 -0.50 6.38 4.48
C TYR A 563 -0.23 6.61 5.97
N GLY A 564 0.45 7.69 6.33
CA GLY A 564 0.67 8.10 7.72
C GLY A 564 1.44 7.06 8.54
N LEU A 565 2.31 6.28 7.90
CA LEU A 565 3.08 5.23 8.55
C LEU A 565 4.33 5.79 9.24
N PRO A 566 4.57 5.45 10.52
CA PRO A 566 5.88 5.55 11.14
C PRO A 566 6.95 4.82 10.32
N VAL A 567 8.15 5.39 10.29
CA VAL A 567 9.31 4.83 9.58
C VAL A 567 10.43 4.56 10.58
N ALA A 568 11.02 3.36 10.49
CA ALA A 568 12.14 2.99 11.34
C ALA A 568 13.37 3.85 11.04
N LYS A 569 14.06 4.29 12.08
CA LYS A 569 15.38 4.92 11.99
C LYS A 569 16.41 3.85 11.65
N LEU A 570 17.17 4.07 10.59
CA LEU A 570 18.18 3.12 10.13
C LEU A 570 19.56 3.56 10.57
N ARG A 571 20.38 2.61 11.05
CA ARG A 571 21.77 2.87 11.40
C ARG A 571 22.60 3.12 10.14
N ASN A 572 23.16 4.32 9.98
CA ASN A 572 24.10 4.62 8.90
C ASN A 572 25.52 4.14 9.25
N ALA A 573 26.47 4.23 8.31
CA ALA A 573 27.85 3.79 8.52
C ALA A 573 28.64 4.66 9.53
N ALA A 574 28.11 5.84 9.90
CA ALA A 574 28.60 6.63 11.04
C ALA A 574 28.07 6.14 12.40
N GLY A 575 27.27 5.08 12.41
CA GLY A 575 26.69 4.46 13.60
C GLY A 575 25.46 5.20 14.15
N GLN A 576 24.92 6.19 13.43
CA GLN A 576 23.75 6.99 13.86
C GLN A 576 22.46 6.41 13.32
N PHE A 577 21.40 6.44 14.14
CA PHE A 577 20.03 6.05 13.71
C PHE A 577 19.30 7.26 13.13
N VAL A 578 19.10 7.25 11.81
CA VAL A 578 18.60 8.40 11.05
C VAL A 578 17.23 8.08 10.44
N ALA A 579 16.27 9.00 10.58
CA ALA A 579 14.97 8.96 9.90
C ALA A 579 15.06 9.65 8.52
N PRO A 580 14.19 9.34 7.54
CA PRO A 580 14.23 9.93 6.20
C PRO A 580 13.53 11.31 6.14
N THR A 581 14.07 12.30 6.85
CA THR A 581 13.60 13.69 6.73
C THR A 581 14.16 14.34 5.47
N ALA A 582 13.57 15.47 5.04
CA ALA A 582 14.11 16.23 3.91
C ALA A 582 15.61 16.56 4.12
N GLN A 583 16.01 16.93 5.33
CA GLN A 583 17.40 17.26 5.65
C GLN A 583 18.33 16.04 5.55
N SER A 584 17.93 14.88 6.09
CA SER A 584 18.77 13.68 6.07
C SER A 584 18.85 13.03 4.69
N LEU A 585 17.79 13.12 3.89
CA LEU A 585 17.80 12.75 2.47
C LEU A 585 18.75 13.66 1.69
N LEU A 586 18.75 14.97 1.92
CA LEU A 586 19.69 15.89 1.26
C LEU A 586 21.14 15.66 1.69
N ALA A 587 21.39 15.31 2.96
CA ALA A 587 22.70 14.84 3.41
C ALA A 587 23.12 13.54 2.68
N GLY A 588 22.17 12.62 2.48
CA GLY A 588 22.37 11.43 1.66
C GLY A 588 22.74 11.75 0.22
N VAL A 589 22.05 12.71 -0.42
CA VAL A 589 22.37 13.21 -1.77
C VAL A 589 23.78 13.82 -1.82
N ALA A 590 24.15 14.63 -0.83
CA ALA A 590 25.48 15.24 -0.76
C ALA A 590 26.62 14.22 -0.63
N ALA A 591 26.34 13.05 -0.06
CA ALA A 591 27.29 11.94 0.09
C ALA A 591 27.37 11.01 -1.14
N MET A 592 26.51 11.19 -2.15
CA MET A 592 26.48 10.33 -3.34
C MET A 592 27.74 10.48 -4.19
N VAL A 593 28.10 9.41 -4.89
CA VAL A 593 29.27 9.37 -5.78
C VAL A 593 28.88 9.62 -7.23
N PRO A 594 29.67 10.41 -8.00
CA PRO A 594 29.46 10.55 -9.44
C PRO A 594 29.62 9.20 -10.17
N THR A 595 28.84 9.02 -11.24
CA THR A 595 29.01 7.88 -12.15
C THR A 595 29.74 8.30 -13.43
N ALA A 596 30.04 7.33 -14.31
CA ALA A 596 30.55 7.62 -15.65
C ALA A 596 29.54 8.34 -16.57
N VAL A 597 28.25 8.33 -16.20
CA VAL A 597 27.17 8.97 -16.96
C VAL A 597 26.92 10.39 -16.41
N PRO A 598 26.98 11.44 -17.26
CA PRO A 598 26.76 12.81 -16.81
C PRO A 598 25.42 13.00 -16.08
N ASN A 599 25.44 13.78 -14.99
CA ASN A 599 24.31 14.08 -14.10
C ASN A 599 23.72 12.90 -13.33
N VAL A 600 24.27 11.68 -13.46
CA VAL A 600 23.83 10.51 -12.70
C VAL A 600 24.79 10.27 -11.55
N VAL A 601 24.22 10.15 -10.35
CA VAL A 601 24.92 9.85 -9.10
C VAL A 601 24.42 8.53 -8.52
N SER A 602 25.29 7.84 -7.79
CA SER A 602 24.95 6.58 -7.10
C SER A 602 25.02 6.77 -5.59
N PRO A 603 24.13 6.11 -4.82
CA PRO A 603 24.21 6.07 -3.36
C PRO A 603 25.56 5.55 -2.87
N ASN A 604 26.04 6.12 -1.76
CA ASN A 604 27.25 5.68 -1.09
C ASN A 604 26.88 5.00 0.24
N PRO A 605 26.79 3.65 0.27
CA PRO A 605 26.38 2.92 1.49
C PRO A 605 27.37 3.07 2.65
N ASN A 606 28.61 3.48 2.37
CA ASN A 606 29.70 3.61 3.35
C ASN A 606 29.94 5.06 3.78
N THR A 607 29.00 5.97 3.50
CA THR A 607 29.12 7.38 3.92
C THR A 607 29.25 7.51 5.44
N THR A 608 30.22 8.29 5.89
CA THR A 608 30.44 8.62 7.31
C THR A 608 29.77 9.93 7.73
N ASP A 609 28.95 10.53 6.86
CA ASP A 609 28.10 11.66 7.24
C ASP A 609 27.04 11.18 8.25
N ALA A 610 27.16 11.66 9.48
CA ALA A 610 26.28 11.33 10.59
C ALA A 610 24.80 11.69 10.33
N ALA A 611 24.52 12.68 9.49
CA ALA A 611 23.17 13.13 9.16
C ALA A 611 22.56 12.40 7.95
N ALA A 612 23.36 11.68 7.17
CA ALA A 612 22.88 11.04 5.94
C ALA A 612 21.95 9.86 6.23
N TYR A 613 20.76 9.88 5.61
CA TYR A 613 19.89 8.71 5.58
C TYR A 613 20.46 7.67 4.61
N PRO A 614 20.68 6.41 5.05
CA PRO A 614 21.47 5.44 4.30
C PRO A 614 20.82 4.95 3.00
N LEU A 615 19.49 5.06 2.87
CA LEU A 615 18.73 4.54 1.74
C LEU A 615 18.13 5.63 0.85
N THR A 616 18.83 6.76 0.74
CA THR A 616 18.44 7.89 -0.12
C THR A 616 18.55 7.52 -1.60
N ILE A 617 17.56 7.91 -2.40
CA ILE A 617 17.50 7.71 -3.85
C ILE A 617 17.24 9.02 -4.60
N VAL A 618 17.84 9.15 -5.79
CA VAL A 618 17.56 10.22 -6.75
C VAL A 618 16.89 9.61 -7.97
N SER A 619 15.73 10.12 -8.34
CA SER A 619 15.05 9.76 -9.59
C SER A 619 15.56 10.62 -10.73
N PHE A 620 15.98 9.97 -11.83
CA PHE A 620 16.45 10.65 -13.03
C PHE A 620 15.43 10.52 -14.16
N ALA A 621 15.05 11.64 -14.76
CA ALA A 621 14.36 11.71 -16.03
C ALA A 621 15.37 11.57 -17.17
N ALA A 622 15.09 10.70 -18.14
CA ALA A 622 16.00 10.32 -19.19
C ALA A 622 15.30 10.20 -20.54
N THR A 623 15.99 10.59 -21.61
CA THR A 623 15.51 10.45 -22.98
C THR A 623 16.67 10.51 -23.98
N ALA A 624 16.41 10.17 -25.23
CA ALA A 624 17.31 10.42 -26.35
C ALA A 624 16.78 11.62 -27.17
N PRO A 625 17.29 12.85 -26.98
CA PRO A 625 16.70 14.04 -27.58
C PRO A 625 16.52 13.95 -29.10
N LYS A 626 17.53 13.41 -29.80
CA LYS A 626 17.50 13.24 -31.26
C LYS A 626 16.47 12.23 -31.77
N ALA A 627 15.95 11.35 -30.90
CA ALA A 627 14.87 10.43 -31.24
C ALA A 627 13.48 11.07 -31.09
N LEU A 628 13.38 12.25 -30.47
CA LEU A 628 12.12 12.92 -30.24
C LEU A 628 11.71 13.80 -31.41
N ALA A 629 10.41 13.84 -31.69
CA ALA A 629 9.82 14.88 -32.52
C ALA A 629 10.00 16.25 -31.85
N LYS A 630 10.17 17.31 -32.65
CA LYS A 630 10.41 18.68 -32.15
C LYS A 630 9.34 19.17 -31.15
N ALA A 631 8.07 18.85 -31.41
CA ALA A 631 6.97 19.20 -30.50
C ALA A 631 7.08 18.44 -29.17
N ALA A 632 7.38 17.14 -29.21
CA ALA A 632 7.59 16.34 -28.00
C ALA A 632 8.78 16.84 -27.18
N GLY A 633 9.89 17.22 -27.83
CA GLY A 633 11.04 17.81 -27.15
C GLY A 633 10.71 19.10 -26.38
N ARG A 634 9.88 19.98 -26.95
CA ARG A 634 9.39 21.20 -26.26
C ARG A 634 8.53 20.88 -25.05
N ASP A 635 7.61 19.94 -25.20
CA ASP A 635 6.71 19.56 -24.11
C ASP A 635 7.46 18.88 -22.97
N TYR A 636 8.41 17.99 -23.28
CA TYR A 636 9.26 17.37 -22.26
C TYR A 636 10.23 18.37 -21.62
N ALA A 637 10.75 19.34 -22.36
CA ALA A 637 11.55 20.42 -21.76
C ALA A 637 10.70 21.28 -20.80
N THR A 638 9.43 21.52 -21.12
CA THR A 638 8.48 22.21 -20.23
C THR A 638 8.26 21.41 -18.95
N PHE A 639 8.03 20.10 -19.07
CA PHE A 639 7.93 19.20 -17.92
C PHE A 639 9.19 19.25 -17.04
N LEU A 640 10.39 19.14 -17.62
CA LEU A 640 11.64 19.17 -16.86
C LEU A 640 11.86 20.51 -16.15
N ARG A 641 11.50 21.64 -16.79
CA ARG A 641 11.57 22.97 -16.15
C ARG A 641 10.61 23.08 -14.98
N TYR A 642 9.41 22.52 -15.09
CA TYR A 642 8.44 22.47 -14.00
C TYR A 642 8.95 21.60 -12.86
N ALA A 643 9.44 20.39 -13.17
CA ALA A 643 10.02 19.48 -12.19
C ALA A 643 11.24 20.08 -11.47
N ALA A 644 12.02 20.97 -12.11
CA ALA A 644 13.11 21.73 -11.47
C ALA A 644 12.68 23.10 -10.93
N GLY A 645 11.41 23.48 -11.05
CA GLY A 645 10.83 24.79 -10.76
C GLY A 645 9.74 24.67 -9.70
N ASP A 646 8.51 25.00 -10.08
CA ASP A 646 7.33 25.01 -9.22
C ASP A 646 6.99 23.62 -8.67
N GLY A 647 7.37 22.55 -9.39
CA GLY A 647 7.22 21.17 -8.91
C GLY A 647 8.08 20.80 -7.70
N GLN A 648 8.99 21.68 -7.26
CA GLN A 648 9.81 21.51 -6.06
C GLN A 648 9.24 22.23 -4.83
N VAL A 649 8.05 22.84 -4.93
CA VAL A 649 7.36 23.47 -3.79
C VAL A 649 6.68 22.39 -2.96
N PRO A 650 7.08 22.16 -1.69
CA PRO A 650 6.41 21.19 -0.83
C PRO A 650 4.93 21.52 -0.62
N GLY A 651 4.08 20.50 -0.54
CA GLY A 651 2.68 20.64 -0.15
C GLY A 651 1.76 19.55 -0.69
N VAL A 652 0.49 19.63 -0.31
CA VAL A 652 -0.56 18.64 -0.63
C VAL A 652 -1.41 19.00 -1.85
N GLY A 653 -1.23 20.21 -2.39
CA GLY A 653 -1.97 20.75 -3.53
C GLY A 653 -1.57 20.12 -4.86
N ALA A 654 -2.38 20.37 -5.89
CA ALA A 654 -2.04 19.98 -7.26
C ALA A 654 -0.75 20.68 -7.70
N GLY A 655 0.17 19.92 -8.29
CA GLY A 655 1.45 20.43 -8.78
C GLY A 655 2.55 20.62 -7.74
N GLN A 656 2.26 20.46 -6.45
CA GLN A 656 3.25 20.54 -5.37
C GLN A 656 3.98 19.21 -5.19
N LEU A 657 5.13 19.26 -4.50
CA LEU A 657 5.92 18.11 -4.11
C LEU A 657 5.35 17.53 -2.80
N PRO A 658 4.78 16.31 -2.81
CA PRO A 658 4.17 15.75 -1.60
C PRO A 658 5.22 15.40 -0.52
N GLU A 659 4.73 15.20 0.70
CA GLU A 659 5.57 14.74 1.81
C GLU A 659 6.25 13.39 1.49
N GLY A 660 7.41 13.15 2.11
CA GLY A 660 8.28 12.01 1.83
C GLY A 660 9.31 12.25 0.73
N TYR A 661 9.19 13.35 -0.02
CA TYR A 661 10.26 13.84 -0.89
C TYR A 661 11.06 14.98 -0.24
N ALA A 662 12.32 15.11 -0.66
CA ALA A 662 13.13 16.28 -0.38
C ALA A 662 13.22 17.19 -1.63
N PRO A 663 12.98 18.50 -1.51
CA PRO A 663 13.21 19.43 -2.61
C PRO A 663 14.66 19.37 -3.11
N LEU A 664 14.83 19.30 -4.43
CA LEU A 664 16.15 19.22 -5.05
C LEU A 664 17.04 20.42 -4.65
N PRO A 665 18.33 20.18 -4.32
CA PRO A 665 19.31 21.25 -4.23
C PRO A 665 19.40 22.04 -5.53
N GLU A 666 19.70 23.34 -5.43
CA GLU A 666 19.76 24.23 -6.59
C GLU A 666 20.74 23.75 -7.68
N GLN A 667 21.82 23.08 -7.29
CA GLN A 667 22.76 22.45 -8.24
C GLN A 667 22.08 21.40 -9.12
N LEU A 668 21.25 20.52 -8.55
CA LEU A 668 20.52 19.50 -9.30
C LEU A 668 19.40 20.14 -10.14
N ARG A 669 18.73 21.17 -9.61
CA ARG A 669 17.73 21.95 -10.36
C ARG A 669 18.35 22.62 -11.59
N ALA A 670 19.54 23.21 -11.45
CA ALA A 670 20.28 23.83 -12.55
C ALA A 670 20.72 22.80 -13.61
N ALA A 671 21.17 21.61 -13.19
CA ALA A 671 21.47 20.51 -14.10
C ALA A 671 20.23 20.11 -14.92
N THR A 672 19.08 19.98 -14.28
CA THR A 672 17.81 19.64 -14.95
C THR A 672 17.34 20.71 -15.92
N ARG A 673 17.47 22.00 -15.60
CA ARG A 673 17.17 23.09 -16.55
C ARG A 673 18.13 23.12 -17.75
N THR A 674 19.38 22.75 -17.55
CA THR A 674 20.37 22.58 -18.64
C THR A 674 19.97 21.44 -19.56
N VAL A 675 19.59 20.29 -18.99
CA VAL A 675 19.09 19.14 -19.76
C VAL A 675 17.80 19.49 -20.51
N ALA A 676 16.86 20.21 -19.89
CA ALA A 676 15.64 20.66 -20.54
C ALA A 676 15.94 21.50 -21.80
N THR A 677 16.91 22.42 -21.70
CA THR A 677 17.35 23.23 -22.85
C THR A 677 17.93 22.37 -23.96
N ARG A 678 18.74 21.36 -23.60
CA ARG A 678 19.33 20.42 -24.56
C ARG A 678 18.27 19.56 -25.25
N VAL A 679 17.29 19.04 -24.50
CA VAL A 679 16.16 18.27 -25.04
C VAL A 679 15.39 19.10 -26.07
N GLU A 680 15.08 20.36 -25.76
CA GLU A 680 14.36 21.24 -26.68
C GLU A 680 15.15 21.57 -27.96
N GLN A 681 16.47 21.74 -27.85
CA GLN A 681 17.33 22.11 -28.97
C GLN A 681 17.64 20.93 -29.90
N GLU A 682 17.88 19.74 -29.34
CA GLU A 682 18.28 18.56 -30.12
C GLU A 682 17.09 17.78 -30.69
N ALA A 683 15.88 17.96 -30.15
CA ALA A 683 14.68 17.31 -30.69
C ALA A 683 14.39 17.71 -32.14
N GLY A 684 14.06 16.73 -32.98
CA GLY A 684 13.84 16.90 -34.42
C GLY A 684 15.12 17.14 -35.24
N THR A 685 16.32 16.99 -34.66
CA THR A 685 17.60 17.07 -35.38
C THR A 685 18.16 15.71 -35.80
N GLY A 686 17.56 14.61 -35.34
CA GLY A 686 17.91 13.26 -35.74
C GLY A 686 17.50 12.96 -37.19
N VAL A 687 18.27 12.10 -37.87
CA VAL A 687 17.89 11.58 -39.18
C VAL A 687 16.69 10.66 -38.99
N VAL A 688 15.54 11.06 -39.53
CA VAL A 688 14.35 10.20 -39.59
C VAL A 688 14.69 9.02 -40.48
N VAL A 689 14.94 7.84 -39.90
CA VAL A 689 14.79 6.60 -40.68
C VAL A 689 13.29 6.47 -40.90
N SER A 690 12.82 6.95 -42.06
CA SER A 690 11.42 6.78 -42.48
C SER A 690 11.04 5.31 -42.31
N PRO A 691 9.97 4.97 -41.58
CA PRO A 691 9.37 3.66 -41.74
C PRO A 691 8.90 3.57 -43.20
N SER A 692 9.45 2.63 -43.95
CA SER A 692 8.95 2.30 -45.29
C SER A 692 7.43 2.13 -45.22
N PRO A 693 6.65 2.70 -46.16
CA PRO A 693 5.21 2.68 -46.07
C PRO A 693 4.72 1.23 -46.16
N THR A 694 4.22 0.69 -45.05
CA THR A 694 3.56 -0.60 -45.07
C THR A 694 2.25 -0.42 -45.85
N ARG A 695 2.18 -1.15 -46.96
CA ARG A 695 1.08 -1.18 -47.90
C ARG A 695 -0.24 -1.51 -47.19
N ARG A 696 -1.29 -0.79 -47.58
CA ARG A 696 -2.70 -0.92 -47.16
C ARG A 696 -3.16 -2.37 -46.96
N SER A 697 -3.97 -2.57 -45.92
CA SER A 697 -4.76 -3.77 -45.62
C SER A 697 -5.53 -4.31 -46.83
N PRO A 698 -5.65 -5.63 -46.98
CA PRO A 698 -6.81 -6.27 -47.56
C PRO A 698 -7.81 -6.68 -46.46
N SER A 699 -9.08 -6.40 -46.73
CA SER A 699 -10.27 -6.85 -46.03
C SER A 699 -10.35 -8.40 -45.98
N PRO A 700 -10.81 -9.04 -44.89
CA PRO A 700 -11.02 -10.48 -44.90
C PRO A 700 -12.41 -10.80 -45.48
N THR A 701 -12.42 -11.51 -46.61
CA THR A 701 -13.62 -12.20 -47.11
C THR A 701 -13.29 -13.68 -47.23
N HIS A 702 -14.03 -14.48 -46.47
CA HIS A 702 -14.43 -15.88 -46.63
C HIS A 702 -13.58 -16.95 -47.38
N THR A 703 -13.73 -18.15 -46.82
CA THR A 703 -13.81 -19.49 -47.46
C THR A 703 -12.55 -20.34 -47.70
N SER A 704 -12.41 -21.32 -46.79
CA SER A 704 -12.46 -22.78 -47.02
C SER A 704 -11.37 -23.54 -47.79
N SER A 705 -11.17 -24.77 -47.31
CA SER A 705 -10.40 -25.91 -47.85
C SER A 705 -8.89 -25.84 -47.56
N GLY A 706 -8.25 -26.77 -46.87
CA GLY A 706 -8.58 -28.17 -46.59
C GLY A 706 -7.79 -29.07 -47.54
N SER A 707 -6.66 -29.62 -47.06
CA SER A 707 -6.18 -30.96 -47.40
C SER A 707 -4.92 -31.27 -46.60
N GLY A 708 -4.97 -32.40 -45.89
CA GLY A 708 -3.84 -32.95 -45.18
C GLY A 708 -3.07 -33.99 -46.00
N SER A 709 -1.90 -34.33 -45.47
CA SER A 709 -1.20 -35.62 -45.51
C SER A 709 0.03 -35.43 -44.62
N GLY A 710 0.45 -36.34 -43.75
CA GLY A 710 0.17 -37.76 -43.64
C GLY A 710 1.52 -38.49 -43.50
N SER A 711 1.88 -38.77 -42.24
CA SER A 711 2.73 -39.86 -41.71
C SER A 711 4.12 -40.20 -42.29
N GLY A 712 5.06 -40.41 -41.36
CA GLY A 712 6.26 -41.24 -41.53
C GLY A 712 6.92 -41.59 -40.19
N SER A 713 6.73 -42.83 -39.74
CA SER A 713 7.15 -43.44 -38.47
C SER A 713 8.67 -43.65 -38.29
N GLY A 714 9.09 -43.86 -37.03
CA GLY A 714 10.33 -44.57 -36.69
C GLY A 714 10.55 -44.73 -35.18
N SER A 715 10.36 -45.95 -34.66
CA SER A 715 10.57 -46.38 -33.26
C SER A 715 12.04 -46.58 -32.87
N GLY A 716 12.34 -46.50 -31.56
CA GLY A 716 13.53 -47.13 -30.96
C GLY A 716 13.73 -46.80 -29.47
N SER A 717 13.53 -47.80 -28.59
CA SER A 717 13.84 -47.76 -27.14
C SER A 717 15.33 -47.99 -26.86
N GLY A 718 15.85 -47.42 -25.77
CA GLY A 718 17.12 -47.85 -25.14
C GLY A 718 17.69 -46.88 -24.10
N SER A 719 17.92 -47.39 -22.88
CA SER A 719 18.33 -46.72 -21.63
C SER A 719 19.79 -46.19 -21.59
N GLY A 720 20.07 -45.18 -20.75
CA GLY A 720 21.38 -45.02 -20.08
C GLY A 720 22.04 -43.63 -20.05
N SER A 721 22.10 -43.03 -18.84
CA SER A 721 23.10 -42.10 -18.28
C SER A 721 23.36 -40.70 -18.89
N GLY A 722 23.02 -39.68 -18.07
CA GLY A 722 23.84 -38.50 -17.71
C GLY A 722 24.37 -37.55 -18.78
N GLN A 723 23.75 -36.35 -18.90
CA GLN A 723 24.40 -35.02 -18.83
C GLN A 723 23.49 -33.89 -19.38
N SER A 724 23.65 -32.71 -18.77
CA SER A 724 23.40 -31.34 -19.27
C SER A 724 21.96 -30.95 -19.67
N VAL A 725 21.33 -30.12 -18.83
CA VAL A 725 20.08 -29.41 -19.16
C VAL A 725 20.44 -28.23 -20.07
N ALA A 726 20.00 -28.30 -21.33
CA ALA A 726 20.01 -27.18 -22.27
C ALA A 726 18.97 -26.12 -21.87
N PRO A 727 19.20 -24.82 -22.15
CA PRO A 727 18.28 -23.76 -21.80
C PRO A 727 16.96 -23.89 -22.60
N VAL A 728 15.84 -23.79 -21.88
CA VAL A 728 14.49 -23.72 -22.47
C VAL A 728 14.36 -22.39 -23.24
N PRO A 729 13.93 -22.40 -24.52
CA PRO A 729 13.70 -21.16 -25.25
C PRO A 729 12.53 -20.39 -24.63
N SER A 730 12.77 -19.11 -24.32
CA SER A 730 11.72 -18.18 -23.88
C SER A 730 10.65 -18.03 -24.98
N PRO A 731 9.35 -17.99 -24.63
CA PRO A 731 8.31 -17.69 -25.60
C PRO A 731 8.46 -16.25 -26.11
N THR A 732 8.34 -16.09 -27.44
CA THR A 732 8.31 -14.81 -28.15
C THR A 732 7.20 -13.91 -27.59
N PRO A 733 7.43 -12.60 -27.36
CA PRO A 733 6.39 -11.70 -26.90
C PRO A 733 5.27 -11.59 -27.94
N THR A 734 4.05 -11.96 -27.57
CA THR A 734 2.86 -11.63 -28.36
C THR A 734 2.50 -10.17 -28.08
N ASP A 735 2.52 -9.37 -29.13
CA ASP A 735 2.15 -7.96 -29.15
C ASP A 735 0.69 -7.79 -28.70
N VAL A 736 0.46 -7.27 -27.50
CA VAL A 736 -0.90 -6.96 -27.00
C VAL A 736 -1.16 -5.49 -27.28
N GLY A 737 -1.68 -5.21 -28.47
CA GLY A 737 -2.22 -3.89 -28.79
C GLY A 737 -3.37 -3.55 -27.84
N LEU A 738 -3.26 -2.41 -27.15
CA LEU A 738 -4.33 -1.84 -26.34
C LEU A 738 -5.53 -1.53 -27.24
N ALA A 739 -6.57 -2.38 -27.18
CA ALA A 739 -7.90 -2.01 -27.64
C ALA A 739 -8.50 -1.03 -26.61
N PRO A 740 -9.21 0.03 -27.04
CA PRO A 740 -9.91 0.92 -26.12
C PRO A 740 -10.93 0.10 -25.31
N MET A 741 -10.72 0.04 -24.00
CA MET A 741 -11.64 -0.60 -23.07
C MET A 741 -12.93 0.22 -23.05
N SER A 742 -13.94 -0.24 -23.79
CA SER A 742 -15.33 0.09 -23.45
C SER A 742 -15.61 -0.59 -22.12
N ALA A 743 -16.17 0.16 -21.15
CA ALA A 743 -16.57 -0.38 -19.87
C ALA A 743 -17.38 -1.67 -20.08
N THR A 744 -16.83 -2.80 -19.62
CA THR A 744 -17.58 -4.05 -19.54
C THR A 744 -18.74 -3.79 -18.59
N PRO A 745 -20.01 -3.95 -19.02
CA PRO A 745 -21.13 -3.86 -18.10
C PRO A 745 -20.91 -4.85 -16.97
N ALA A 746 -21.13 -4.44 -15.72
CA ALA A 746 -21.11 -5.34 -14.59
C ALA A 746 -21.96 -6.58 -14.93
N GLN A 747 -21.37 -7.77 -14.83
CA GLN A 747 -22.15 -8.99 -14.98
C GLN A 747 -23.23 -9.00 -13.90
N PRO A 748 -24.53 -9.12 -14.26
CA PRO A 748 -25.57 -9.18 -13.26
C PRO A 748 -25.44 -10.52 -12.52
N THR A 749 -24.91 -10.48 -11.30
CA THR A 749 -24.96 -11.58 -10.33
C THR A 749 -26.36 -11.73 -9.74
N SER A 750 -27.39 -11.79 -10.60
CA SER A 750 -28.72 -12.20 -10.18
C SER A 750 -28.72 -13.70 -9.84
N PRO A 751 -29.52 -14.17 -8.86
CA PRO A 751 -29.62 -15.59 -8.53
C PRO A 751 -30.10 -16.46 -9.72
N THR A 752 -30.67 -15.85 -10.76
CA THR A 752 -31.00 -16.49 -12.06
C THR A 752 -29.78 -16.82 -12.93
N GLY A 753 -28.64 -16.13 -12.76
CA GLY A 753 -27.42 -16.37 -13.54
C GLY A 753 -26.61 -17.61 -13.11
N ARG A 754 -26.71 -18.01 -11.82
CA ARG A 754 -25.97 -19.16 -11.27
C ARG A 754 -26.34 -20.49 -11.92
N TYR A 755 -27.54 -20.61 -12.47
CA TYR A 755 -28.00 -21.84 -13.14
C TYR A 755 -27.94 -21.75 -14.67
N ALA A 756 -27.51 -20.62 -15.25
CA ALA A 756 -27.48 -20.45 -16.71
C ALA A 756 -26.46 -21.41 -17.36
N LEU A 757 -25.28 -21.58 -16.76
CA LEU A 757 -24.25 -22.50 -17.26
C LEU A 757 -24.67 -23.96 -17.05
N ALA A 758 -25.30 -24.28 -15.92
CA ALA A 758 -25.85 -25.62 -15.66
C ALA A 758 -27.01 -25.96 -16.61
N ALA A 759 -27.91 -25.01 -16.88
CA ALA A 759 -29.00 -25.16 -17.84
C ALA A 759 -28.47 -25.31 -19.28
N LEU A 760 -27.43 -24.57 -19.66
CA LEU A 760 -26.75 -24.72 -20.96
C LEU A 760 -26.05 -26.07 -21.10
N LEU A 761 -25.45 -26.58 -20.03
CA LEU A 761 -24.82 -27.92 -20.01
C LEU A 761 -25.86 -29.04 -20.05
N ILE A 762 -27.00 -28.89 -19.37
CA ILE A 762 -28.12 -29.85 -19.44
C ILE A 762 -28.77 -29.83 -20.83
N LEU A 763 -28.98 -28.65 -21.42
CA LEU A 763 -29.48 -28.49 -22.80
C LEU A 763 -28.50 -29.03 -23.83
N GLY A 764 -27.19 -28.79 -23.65
CA GLY A 764 -26.13 -29.35 -24.47
C GLY A 764 -26.02 -30.88 -24.36
N GLY A 765 -26.19 -31.42 -23.15
CA GLY A 765 -26.23 -32.86 -22.88
C GLY A 765 -27.46 -33.54 -23.51
N LEU A 766 -28.63 -32.90 -23.46
CA LEU A 766 -29.84 -33.37 -24.13
C LEU A 766 -29.70 -33.32 -25.66
N ALA A 767 -29.07 -32.28 -26.21
CA ALA A 767 -28.77 -32.20 -27.65
C ALA A 767 -27.77 -33.28 -28.12
N GLY A 768 -26.76 -33.59 -27.29
CA GLY A 768 -25.79 -34.65 -27.55
C GLY A 768 -26.39 -36.07 -27.49
N ALA A 769 -27.40 -36.30 -26.64
CA ALA A 769 -28.07 -37.59 -26.50
C ALA A 769 -29.10 -37.87 -27.63
N ILE A 770 -29.63 -36.84 -28.29
CA ILE A 770 -30.62 -36.98 -29.38
C ILE A 770 -29.94 -37.22 -30.74
N GLY A 771 -28.68 -36.78 -30.91
CA GLY A 771 -27.90 -36.93 -32.14
C GLY A 771 -27.82 -38.36 -32.71
N PRO A 772 -27.55 -39.41 -31.90
CA PRO A 772 -27.46 -40.79 -32.38
C PRO A 772 -28.83 -41.45 -32.68
N ILE A 773 -29.94 -40.86 -32.23
CA ILE A 773 -31.30 -41.39 -32.44
C ILE A 773 -31.89 -40.84 -33.76
N LEU A 774 -31.46 -39.66 -34.22
CA LEU A 774 -31.86 -39.08 -35.50
C LEU A 774 -31.04 -39.55 -36.71
N SER A 775 -29.93 -40.29 -36.52
CA SER A 775 -29.10 -40.81 -37.62
C SER A 775 -29.44 -42.24 -38.08
N ARG A 776 -30.50 -42.86 -37.55
CA ARG A 776 -30.98 -44.18 -38.02
C ARG A 776 -32.21 -44.02 -38.92
N ARG A 777 -31.98 -43.89 -40.23
CA ARG A 777 -32.98 -44.26 -41.25
C ARG A 777 -32.58 -45.57 -41.95
N PRO A 778 -33.56 -46.40 -42.36
CA PRO A 778 -33.40 -47.82 -42.61
C PRO A 778 -32.73 -48.18 -43.95
N LYS A 779 -32.03 -49.32 -43.97
CA LYS A 779 -31.39 -49.94 -45.15
C LYS A 779 -32.43 -50.26 -46.23
N THR A 780 -32.27 -49.67 -47.41
CA THR A 780 -32.88 -50.13 -48.67
C THR A 780 -32.20 -51.44 -49.13
N ARG A 781 -33.03 -52.45 -49.44
CA ARG A 781 -32.61 -53.77 -49.97
C ARG A 781 -32.10 -53.65 -51.42
N PRO A 782 -31.14 -54.50 -51.86
CA PRO A 782 -30.76 -54.61 -53.27
C PRO A 782 -31.76 -55.48 -54.05
N ILE A 783 -31.95 -55.11 -55.33
CA ILE A 783 -32.74 -55.82 -56.33
C ILE A 783 -31.88 -56.93 -56.95
N GLU A 784 -32.46 -58.13 -57.02
CA GLU A 784 -31.94 -59.30 -57.71
C GLU A 784 -31.90 -59.09 -59.23
N GLY A 785 -30.79 -59.48 -59.85
CA GLY A 785 -30.65 -59.63 -61.29
C GLY A 785 -29.53 -60.62 -61.59
N GLY A 786 -29.90 -61.86 -61.90
CA GLY A 786 -28.97 -62.92 -62.27
C GLY A 786 -29.62 -64.29 -62.34
N GLY A 787 -30.27 -64.59 -63.46
CA GLY A 787 -30.60 -65.96 -63.85
C GLY A 787 -29.48 -66.54 -64.72
N SER A 788 -28.89 -67.63 -64.27
CA SER A 788 -28.41 -68.82 -65.01
C SER A 788 -27.71 -69.75 -64.03
#